data_AF-A0A401ZRC0-F1
#
_entry.id   AF-A0A401ZRC0-F1
#
_cell.length_a   1.000
_cell.length_b   1.000
_cell.length_c   1.000
_cell.angle_alpha   90.00
_cell.angle_beta   90.00
_cell.angle_gamma   90.00
#
_symmetry.space_group_name_H-M   'P 1'
#
loop_
_entity.id
_entity.type
_entity.pdbx_description
1 polymer ?
#
loop_
_entity_poly.entity_id
_entity_poly.type
_entity_poly.pdbx_seq_one_letter_code
_entity_poly.pdbx_strand_id
1 'polypeptide(L)'
;MSDLKIALLGTPIVEHCGQRVTFYDRKTLALLIYLATEPGVHSRQMLARLLWSESDAAHGRAALRIALLHLRQALEEKMAARHGAHLLITHDTLGLDLSSGIELDLHAFETAWTLLQQLPAPEMMPGEARRTVIAHLQQAIAFYRGGFLDNFALRDAIDFDHWVGMQRQIWFKRIEQILDWLSQLQNAEGQIEQAIETVERWRTYDALNETIYLRLMQLHFSLGNRVAALKTYETCQEVLHAELSARPSSSLQALSDLIRNTSPVPRGKNYTSTNEGTSSVRTLLEIPFVGRGANLSRLITFYEKAAGGQPHIVMLEGEAGAGKSRLASAFLDWARVQGARILEAKAYETYQRLAYQPLLDCFRPFIEQTRDLHHLLSDTWIAELSRLWPELCERYPDLPAPTIDEAFASTRLLEALARLGQASATQQPLLLFIDDLQWADEATLDALHYLSRRWSDRAVPVLLLFNRRIGTVRTQSRLGEWLTNLKSVISLTRLELGPLSPQDLLHIAHTLLTAQETLPTGSRAGDLSEQHDHTSTTTLSAEQFAAWLYAETQGQPFYVVALLEELLEHGGLVPRFLEGKGWIFEPQAALLQTGAFGGRLPANVREVLQSRLDQLSPATRDLLAAAAVLDHDFTFEHLCRIAQLSTHEGLIGLDEALNSLFLRESRRQSESSHTICYVFVHDKMRELVYREMGKERRHVFHGRALQLLKEIDAPAAEVAYHAVASGATDAVFRWSLAAGDEALHVFAIRDAIRHYEQAHQLINKQEMQVPAAELAHLFTQLGRAYEHRNDAQAAHATYQMMLTTARQSADPGMECSALNHLAVLISEDFSQMPRAMALLHDALVVAERSHDKRAIAQTQWSLARVNYYVLNLDASLSYARQAYALASELEQHDLIANSLNILAYITRALGQWEEAASYAEEARQRFATQGNRMMEADCLSRIADARINCGQPYEGIAAARSAYAISCEIEHPWGQANCGYQLVRNLVEIGYYEEALTIALQSTAIARTLTFNIILFVNLISLGLAYQALLLPEKALHAHMEAWELSETVPSSRYTGLSISLLCIDYALIGDWETASMYARQALVMRDPRAVVCPEAPRWPETVALLYTGASTQATEDLQTFYQLFGANKRCSISYARARAALAEAQGETEQALTCLQQASALAKDLGLPGERWQAEAALGRLHQSREEHEQAAQAFARAAAVVEELASKITNDELRSQFLASPQVRSLFSRDGTWRV
;
A
#
# COMPACT_ATOMS: atom_id res chain seq x y z
N MET A 1 33.60 45.43 -26.40
CA MET A 1 33.96 45.57 -24.97
C MET A 1 32.67 45.83 -24.24
N SER A 2 32.37 45.04 -23.21
CA SER A 2 31.16 45.15 -22.40
C SER A 2 31.09 46.51 -21.69
N ASP A 3 29.90 47.12 -21.65
CA ASP A 3 29.71 48.42 -20.99
C ASP A 3 29.56 48.26 -19.47
N LEU A 4 29.13 47.09 -18.98
CA LEU A 4 29.00 46.76 -17.56
C LEU A 4 29.66 45.41 -17.26
N LYS A 5 30.63 45.39 -16.34
CA LYS A 5 31.27 44.18 -15.82
C LYS A 5 30.85 43.95 -14.37
N ILE A 6 30.35 42.76 -14.07
CA ILE A 6 29.95 42.34 -12.74
C ILE A 6 30.76 41.09 -12.38
N ALA A 7 31.53 41.17 -11.31
CA ALA A 7 32.39 40.08 -10.88
C ALA A 7 32.04 39.69 -9.43
N LEU A 8 31.41 38.52 -9.25
CA LEU A 8 30.81 38.01 -8.02
C LEU A 8 31.56 36.82 -7.40
N LEU A 9 32.53 36.23 -8.12
CA LEU A 9 33.41 35.19 -7.60
C LEU A 9 34.61 35.85 -6.89
N GLY A 10 34.52 35.91 -5.57
CA GLY A 10 35.33 36.74 -4.67
C GLY A 10 34.53 37.94 -4.14
N THR A 11 35.23 38.95 -3.62
CA THR A 11 34.59 40.20 -3.18
C THR A 11 33.90 40.89 -4.37
N PRO A 12 32.61 41.28 -4.26
CA PRO A 12 31.84 41.78 -5.40
C PRO A 12 32.44 43.07 -5.96
N ILE A 13 32.71 43.08 -7.27
CA ILE A 13 33.20 44.25 -8.01
C ILE A 13 32.25 44.53 -9.16
N VAL A 14 31.81 45.79 -9.29
CA VAL A 14 31.00 46.27 -10.40
C VAL A 14 31.76 47.40 -11.09
N GLU A 15 32.01 47.26 -12.39
CA GLU A 15 32.67 48.25 -13.23
C GLU A 15 31.78 48.63 -14.40
N HIS A 16 31.60 49.94 -14.63
CA HIS A 16 30.83 50.46 -15.76
C HIS A 16 31.75 51.32 -16.62
N CYS A 17 31.86 51.00 -17.90
CA CYS A 17 32.81 51.58 -18.86
C CYS A 17 34.27 51.64 -18.33
N GLY A 18 34.69 50.63 -17.57
CA GLY A 18 36.04 50.53 -16.98
C GLY A 18 36.27 51.34 -15.71
N GLN A 19 35.23 51.95 -15.11
CA GLN A 19 35.30 52.61 -13.81
C GLN A 19 34.51 51.84 -12.75
N ARG A 20 35.07 51.68 -11.55
CA ARG A 20 34.38 51.02 -10.43
C ARG A 20 33.18 51.83 -9.95
N VAL A 21 32.04 51.16 -9.82
CA VAL A 21 30.78 51.74 -9.33
C VAL A 21 30.69 51.55 -7.83
N THR A 22 30.45 52.64 -7.10
CA THR A 22 30.16 52.62 -5.65
C THR A 22 28.67 52.82 -5.42
N PHE A 23 28.06 51.94 -4.61
CA PHE A 23 26.63 52.01 -4.28
C PHE A 23 26.41 52.75 -2.96
N TYR A 24 25.27 53.41 -2.84
CA TYR A 24 24.89 54.20 -1.65
C TYR A 24 24.79 53.33 -0.39
N ASP A 25 24.22 52.12 -0.52
CA ASP A 25 24.12 51.14 0.55
C ASP A 25 24.38 49.71 0.03
N ARG A 26 24.65 48.78 0.96
CA ARG A 26 24.90 47.38 0.65
C ARG A 26 23.66 46.66 0.10
N LYS A 27 22.44 47.10 0.43
CA LYS A 27 21.20 46.48 -0.05
C LYS A 27 20.92 46.79 -1.53
N THR A 28 21.36 47.94 -2.01
CA THR A 28 21.32 48.35 -3.42
C THR A 28 22.28 47.49 -4.25
N LEU A 29 23.48 47.23 -3.74
CA LEU A 29 24.40 46.26 -4.36
C LEU A 29 23.84 44.84 -4.32
N ALA A 30 23.25 44.41 -3.19
CA ALA A 30 22.61 43.10 -3.07
C ALA A 30 21.44 42.89 -4.05
N LEU A 31 20.66 43.94 -4.31
CA LEU A 31 19.61 43.93 -5.33
C LEU A 31 20.21 43.67 -6.73
N LEU A 32 21.28 44.37 -7.11
CA LEU A 32 21.95 44.14 -8.38
C LEU A 32 22.55 42.73 -8.47
N ILE A 33 23.18 42.26 -7.40
CA ILE A 33 23.75 40.90 -7.30
C ILE A 33 22.67 39.84 -7.54
N TYR A 34 21.52 39.97 -6.88
CA TYR A 34 20.41 39.04 -7.05
C TYR A 34 19.89 39.03 -8.49
N LEU A 35 19.64 40.21 -9.07
CA LEU A 35 19.15 40.35 -10.44
C LEU A 35 20.17 39.84 -11.49
N ALA A 36 21.46 39.93 -11.20
CA ALA A 36 22.51 39.42 -12.08
C ALA A 36 22.66 37.89 -11.99
N THR A 37 22.36 37.31 -10.83
CA THR A 37 22.54 35.86 -10.58
C THR A 37 21.30 35.06 -10.96
N GLU A 38 20.09 35.58 -10.71
CA GLU A 38 18.82 34.92 -11.02
C GLU A 38 18.22 35.47 -12.33
N PRO A 39 18.26 34.70 -13.44
CA PRO A 39 17.82 35.20 -14.73
C PRO A 39 16.30 35.44 -14.78
N GLY A 40 15.89 36.48 -15.49
CA GLY A 40 14.48 36.80 -15.74
C GLY A 40 13.98 38.07 -15.05
N VAL A 41 12.66 38.25 -15.04
CA VAL A 41 11.98 39.39 -14.40
C VAL A 41 11.32 38.93 -13.11
N HIS A 42 11.64 39.59 -12.01
CA HIS A 42 11.22 39.23 -10.66
C HIS A 42 10.15 40.19 -10.15
N SER A 43 9.19 39.69 -9.38
CA SER A 43 8.15 40.57 -8.82
C SER A 43 8.73 41.51 -7.77
N ARG A 44 8.27 42.77 -7.77
CA ARG A 44 8.69 43.77 -6.77
C ARG A 44 8.31 43.35 -5.34
N GLN A 45 7.24 42.57 -5.18
CA GLN A 45 6.83 42.02 -3.89
C GLN A 45 7.85 40.99 -3.36
N MET A 46 8.32 40.08 -4.22
CA MET A 46 9.33 39.09 -3.86
C MET A 46 10.65 39.76 -3.45
N LEU A 47 11.13 40.71 -4.26
CA LEU A 47 12.38 41.43 -4.01
C LEU A 47 12.34 42.28 -2.72
N ALA A 48 11.18 42.88 -2.42
CA ALA A 48 10.98 43.61 -1.18
C ALA A 48 11.08 42.68 0.04
N ARG A 49 10.48 41.48 -0.04
CA ARG A 49 10.55 40.47 1.03
C ARG A 49 11.98 39.93 1.20
N LEU A 50 12.67 39.65 0.09
CA LEU A 50 14.02 39.09 0.10
C LEU A 50 15.04 39.99 0.84
N LEU A 51 15.03 41.30 0.56
CA LEU A 51 16.05 42.23 1.06
C LEU A 51 15.62 43.00 2.33
N TRP A 52 14.32 43.03 2.65
CA TRP A 52 13.75 43.67 3.84
C TRP A 52 12.75 42.75 4.54
N SER A 53 13.18 41.52 4.83
CA SER A 53 12.36 40.44 5.42
C SER A 53 11.68 40.83 6.74
N GLU A 54 12.28 41.73 7.51
CA GLU A 54 11.75 42.20 8.80
C GLU A 54 10.83 43.43 8.70
N SER A 55 10.66 44.01 7.50
CA SER A 55 9.79 45.17 7.29
C SER A 55 8.40 44.73 6.82
N ASP A 56 7.35 45.49 7.17
CA ASP A 56 6.03 45.24 6.59
C ASP A 56 6.02 45.48 5.07
N ALA A 57 5.00 44.95 4.40
CA ALA A 57 4.90 44.98 2.94
C ALA A 57 4.80 46.40 2.34
N ALA A 58 4.44 47.42 3.12
CA ALA A 58 4.39 48.81 2.66
C ALA A 58 5.78 49.46 2.75
N HIS A 59 6.46 49.28 3.88
CA HIS A 59 7.82 49.78 4.13
C HIS A 59 8.85 49.10 3.22
N GLY A 60 8.78 47.77 3.03
CA GLY A 60 9.67 47.05 2.12
C GLY A 60 9.54 47.52 0.66
N ARG A 61 8.32 47.83 0.19
CA ARG A 61 8.09 48.39 -1.15
C ARG A 61 8.60 49.82 -1.30
N ALA A 62 8.46 50.65 -0.26
CA ALA A 62 9.01 51.99 -0.25
C ALA A 62 10.56 51.96 -0.29
N ALA A 63 11.18 51.09 0.50
CA ALA A 63 12.63 50.90 0.52
C ALA A 63 13.15 50.36 -0.82
N LEU A 64 12.45 49.40 -1.44
CA LEU A 64 12.79 48.90 -2.77
C LEU A 64 12.72 50.01 -3.84
N ARG A 65 11.75 50.92 -3.76
CA ARG A 65 11.66 52.07 -4.68
C ARG A 65 12.87 53.00 -4.56
N ILE A 66 13.36 53.23 -3.34
CA ILE A 66 14.55 54.05 -3.08
C ILE A 66 15.82 53.35 -3.58
N ALA A 67 15.99 52.06 -3.27
CA ALA A 67 17.11 51.26 -3.75
C ALA A 67 17.16 51.21 -5.28
N LEU A 68 16.00 51.07 -5.94
CA LEU A 68 15.89 51.09 -7.40
C LEU A 68 16.27 52.45 -8.00
N LEU A 69 15.89 53.56 -7.34
CA LEU A 69 16.32 54.90 -7.74
C LEU A 69 17.84 55.00 -7.70
N HIS A 70 18.46 54.64 -6.57
CA HIS A 70 19.93 54.67 -6.44
C HIS A 70 20.64 53.74 -7.43
N LEU A 71 20.05 52.58 -7.73
CA LEU A 71 20.58 51.64 -8.72
C LEU A 71 20.53 52.22 -10.14
N ARG A 72 19.43 52.88 -10.52
CA ARG A 72 19.34 53.63 -11.79
C ARG A 72 20.34 54.77 -11.85
N GLN A 73 20.52 55.53 -10.77
CA GLN A 73 21.52 56.60 -10.75
C GLN A 73 22.94 56.08 -10.94
N ALA A 74 23.25 54.92 -10.35
CA ALA A 74 24.55 54.28 -10.45
C ALA A 74 24.84 53.71 -11.84
N LEU A 75 23.82 53.20 -12.56
CA LEU A 75 23.99 52.47 -13.82
C LEU A 75 23.54 53.26 -15.08
N GLU A 76 22.61 54.20 -14.95
CA GLU A 76 21.95 54.90 -16.08
C GLU A 76 22.22 56.42 -16.10
N GLU A 77 22.32 57.09 -14.95
CA GLU A 77 22.34 58.57 -14.90
C GLU A 77 23.75 59.18 -15.06
N LYS A 78 24.82 58.40 -14.79
CA LYS A 78 26.20 58.90 -14.90
C LYS A 78 26.71 59.14 -16.33
N MET A 79 26.07 58.64 -17.39
CA MET A 79 26.41 58.93 -18.80
C MET A 79 25.20 58.67 -19.73
N ALA A 80 24.13 59.45 -19.58
CA ALA A 80 22.84 59.25 -20.26
C ALA A 80 22.79 59.65 -21.77
N ALA A 81 23.78 59.30 -22.60
CA ALA A 81 23.76 59.74 -24.00
C ALA A 81 24.11 58.73 -25.09
N ARG A 82 24.59 57.50 -24.82
CA ARG A 82 25.00 56.59 -25.91
C ARG A 82 24.67 55.09 -25.83
N HIS A 83 24.25 54.53 -24.70
CA HIS A 83 24.08 53.07 -24.58
C HIS A 83 22.80 52.71 -23.80
N GLY A 84 22.16 51.59 -24.17
CA GLY A 84 20.80 51.20 -23.75
C GLY A 84 20.65 50.93 -22.24
N ALA A 85 19.41 50.91 -21.74
CA ALA A 85 19.10 50.66 -20.34
C ALA A 85 19.46 49.20 -19.94
N HIS A 86 20.25 49.03 -18.88
CA HIS A 86 20.63 47.71 -18.39
C HIS A 86 19.53 47.04 -17.52
N LEU A 87 18.51 47.77 -17.09
CA LEU A 87 17.44 47.28 -16.20
C LEU A 87 16.10 47.14 -16.94
N LEU A 88 15.47 45.98 -16.81
CA LEU A 88 14.11 45.73 -17.30
C LEU A 88 13.11 46.09 -16.19
N ILE A 89 12.44 47.22 -16.36
CA ILE A 89 11.57 47.77 -15.31
C ILE A 89 10.15 47.93 -15.83
N THR A 90 9.23 47.14 -15.27
CA THR A 90 7.79 47.31 -15.49
C THR A 90 7.12 47.88 -14.22
N HIS A 91 5.79 48.01 -14.23
CA HIS A 91 5.03 48.43 -13.06
C HIS A 91 5.21 47.45 -11.88
N ASP A 92 5.24 46.14 -12.16
CA ASP A 92 5.20 45.08 -11.15
C ASP A 92 6.46 44.20 -11.09
N THR A 93 7.32 44.25 -12.13
CA THR A 93 8.52 43.41 -12.22
C THR A 93 9.80 44.22 -12.43
N LEU A 94 10.92 43.60 -12.01
CA LEU A 94 12.28 44.11 -12.12
C LEU A 94 13.20 42.97 -12.58
N GLY A 95 13.99 43.19 -13.62
CA GLY A 95 14.99 42.25 -14.12
C GLY A 95 16.24 43.00 -14.60
N LEU A 96 17.30 42.24 -14.88
CA LEU A 96 18.50 42.74 -15.55
C LEU A 96 18.45 42.32 -17.03
N ASP A 97 18.68 43.26 -17.95
CA ASP A 97 18.76 42.95 -19.37
C ASP A 97 20.15 42.39 -19.71
N LEU A 98 20.30 41.07 -19.63
CA LEU A 98 21.55 40.40 -19.99
C LEU A 98 21.92 40.55 -21.47
N SER A 99 20.98 40.96 -22.34
CA SER A 99 21.26 41.24 -23.75
C SER A 99 21.93 42.61 -24.00
N SER A 100 21.99 43.47 -22.97
CA SER A 100 22.60 44.80 -23.04
C SER A 100 24.14 44.82 -23.00
N GLY A 101 24.81 43.68 -23.18
CA GLY A 101 26.27 43.58 -23.24
C GLY A 101 26.95 43.54 -21.87
N ILE A 102 26.31 42.92 -20.87
CA ILE A 102 26.85 42.74 -19.51
C ILE A 102 27.81 41.55 -19.48
N GLU A 103 29.02 41.76 -18.95
CA GLU A 103 29.99 40.69 -18.71
C GLU A 103 29.91 40.27 -17.24
N LEU A 104 29.38 39.07 -17.01
CA LEU A 104 29.24 38.46 -15.69
C LEU A 104 30.21 37.28 -15.56
N ASP A 105 31.06 37.29 -14.54
CA ASP A 105 32.05 36.21 -14.31
C ASP A 105 31.39 34.84 -14.09
N LEU A 106 30.20 34.80 -13.48
CA LEU A 106 29.40 33.59 -13.34
C LEU A 106 29.04 32.96 -14.69
N HIS A 107 28.87 33.75 -15.75
CA HIS A 107 28.52 33.21 -17.07
C HIS A 107 29.68 32.39 -17.65
N ALA A 108 30.92 32.89 -17.54
CA ALA A 108 32.11 32.13 -17.98
C ALA A 108 32.24 30.79 -17.23
N PHE A 109 31.89 30.78 -15.94
CA PHE A 109 31.85 29.56 -15.14
C PHE A 109 30.72 28.61 -15.51
N GLU A 110 29.52 29.15 -15.75
CA GLU A 110 28.36 28.37 -16.19
C GLU A 110 28.64 27.71 -17.54
N THR A 111 29.25 28.44 -18.48
CA THR A 111 29.63 27.93 -19.80
C THR A 111 30.65 26.81 -19.68
N ALA A 112 31.72 27.02 -18.90
CA ALA A 112 32.74 26.00 -18.66
C ALA A 112 32.18 24.76 -17.95
N TRP A 113 31.31 24.95 -16.96
CA TRP A 113 30.66 23.84 -16.26
C TRP A 113 29.70 23.06 -17.16
N THR A 114 28.85 23.75 -17.91
CA THR A 114 27.90 23.14 -18.83
C THR A 114 28.63 22.36 -19.91
N LEU A 115 29.76 22.89 -20.38
CA LEU A 115 30.68 22.18 -21.26
C LEU A 115 31.14 20.86 -20.64
N LEU A 116 31.60 20.83 -19.38
CA LEU A 116 32.04 19.60 -18.70
C LEU A 116 30.96 18.52 -18.61
N GLN A 117 29.70 18.88 -18.38
CA GLN A 117 28.60 17.92 -18.30
C GLN A 117 28.32 17.21 -19.64
N GLN A 118 28.82 17.78 -20.75
CA GLN A 118 28.62 17.26 -22.10
C GLN A 118 29.86 16.57 -22.67
N LEU A 119 30.96 16.57 -21.92
CA LEU A 119 32.24 16.02 -22.37
C LEU A 119 32.40 14.55 -21.94
N PRO A 120 32.95 13.68 -22.80
CA PRO A 120 33.34 12.32 -22.42
C PRO A 120 34.54 12.36 -21.48
N ALA A 121 34.83 11.23 -20.81
CA ALA A 121 35.93 11.17 -19.85
C ALA A 121 37.25 11.71 -20.45
N PRO A 122 38.09 12.44 -19.68
CA PRO A 122 39.29 13.12 -20.18
C PRO A 122 40.25 12.28 -21.02
N GLU A 123 40.35 11.00 -20.70
CA GLU A 123 41.21 10.00 -21.35
C GLU A 123 40.70 9.63 -22.76
N MET A 124 39.40 9.76 -23.00
CA MET A 124 38.70 9.42 -24.25
C MET A 124 38.68 10.56 -25.28
N MET A 125 39.12 11.76 -24.90
CA MET A 125 39.07 12.96 -25.75
C MET A 125 40.24 13.03 -26.75
N PRO A 126 40.00 13.31 -28.05
CA PRO A 126 41.06 13.55 -29.03
C PRO A 126 41.96 14.72 -28.65
N GLY A 127 43.26 14.65 -28.96
CA GLY A 127 44.26 15.64 -28.50
C GLY A 127 43.97 17.10 -28.88
N GLU A 128 43.44 17.37 -30.08
CA GLU A 128 43.08 18.75 -30.48
C GLU A 128 41.86 19.30 -29.72
N ALA A 129 40.85 18.46 -29.49
CA ALA A 129 39.68 18.81 -28.68
C ALA A 129 40.10 19.04 -27.22
N ARG A 130 40.97 18.19 -26.69
CA ARG A 130 41.50 18.28 -25.34
C ARG A 130 42.21 19.62 -25.09
N ARG A 131 43.05 20.08 -26.02
CA ARG A 131 43.73 21.39 -25.91
C ARG A 131 42.78 22.57 -25.91
N THR A 132 41.71 22.48 -26.71
CA THR A 132 40.69 23.54 -26.80
C THR A 132 39.91 23.64 -25.49
N VAL A 133 39.50 22.50 -24.94
CA VAL A 133 38.81 22.44 -23.63
C VAL A 133 39.73 22.91 -22.51
N ILE A 134 41.00 22.49 -22.48
CA ILE A 134 41.99 22.96 -21.49
C ILE A 134 42.07 24.49 -21.50
N ALA A 135 42.17 25.12 -22.68
CA ALA A 135 42.24 26.57 -22.79
C ALA A 135 40.96 27.25 -22.26
N HIS A 136 39.78 26.70 -22.56
CA HIS A 136 38.49 27.23 -22.11
C HIS A 136 38.34 27.13 -20.57
N LEU A 137 38.69 25.99 -19.98
CA LEU A 137 38.66 25.81 -18.52
C LEU A 137 39.68 26.71 -17.80
N GLN A 138 40.88 26.86 -18.37
CA GLN A 138 41.90 27.79 -17.84
C GLN A 138 41.41 29.23 -17.85
N GLN A 139 40.71 29.65 -18.92
CA GLN A 139 40.12 30.97 -19.03
C GLN A 139 39.01 31.19 -17.99
N ALA A 140 38.15 30.20 -17.74
CA ALA A 140 37.14 30.28 -16.69
C ALA A 140 37.79 30.42 -15.30
N ILE A 141 38.77 29.56 -14.97
CA ILE A 141 39.50 29.60 -13.68
C ILE A 141 40.20 30.95 -13.43
N ALA A 142 40.59 31.68 -14.48
CA ALA A 142 41.18 33.01 -14.33
C ALA A 142 40.21 34.04 -13.70
N PHE A 143 38.89 33.86 -13.87
CA PHE A 143 37.88 34.74 -13.27
C PHE A 143 37.58 34.42 -11.79
N TYR A 144 38.00 33.25 -11.28
CA TYR A 144 37.77 32.85 -9.89
C TYR A 144 38.80 33.46 -8.94
N ARG A 145 38.37 34.46 -8.15
CA ARG A 145 39.21 35.20 -7.19
C ARG A 145 38.95 34.79 -5.73
N GLY A 146 37.89 34.02 -5.48
CA GLY A 146 37.43 33.60 -4.15
C GLY A 146 36.00 33.04 -4.23
N GLY A 147 35.45 32.60 -3.10
CA GLY A 147 34.07 32.08 -3.04
C GLY A 147 33.03 33.12 -3.47
N PHE A 148 31.83 32.66 -3.85
CA PHE A 148 30.74 33.56 -4.25
C PHE A 148 30.44 34.59 -3.15
N LEU A 149 30.51 35.88 -3.50
CA LEU A 149 30.32 37.01 -2.58
C LEU A 149 31.19 36.93 -1.33
N ASP A 150 32.47 36.60 -1.50
CA ASP A 150 33.40 36.50 -0.39
C ASP A 150 33.53 37.85 0.36
N ASN A 151 33.50 37.80 1.69
CA ASN A 151 33.45 38.95 2.59
C ASN A 151 32.23 39.90 2.43
N PHE A 152 31.14 39.45 1.83
CA PHE A 152 29.87 40.19 1.73
C PHE A 152 28.72 39.45 2.44
N ALA A 153 27.99 40.16 3.30
CA ALA A 153 26.84 39.65 4.06
C ALA A 153 25.93 40.82 4.52
N LEU A 154 24.64 40.54 4.72
CA LEU A 154 23.63 41.51 5.16
C LEU A 154 22.98 41.08 6.49
N ARG A 155 23.37 41.72 7.60
CA ARG A 155 22.87 41.38 8.95
C ARG A 155 21.35 41.39 9.10
N ASP A 156 20.65 42.26 8.37
CA ASP A 156 19.21 42.49 8.50
C ASP A 156 18.42 42.06 7.22
N ALA A 157 18.83 40.93 6.62
CA ALA A 157 18.17 40.31 5.45
C ALA A 157 18.39 38.78 5.42
N ILE A 158 17.71 38.06 6.34
CA ILE A 158 17.87 36.61 6.54
C ILE A 158 17.59 35.80 5.27
N ASP A 159 16.51 36.14 4.55
CA ASP A 159 16.12 35.45 3.32
C ASP A 159 17.20 35.58 2.22
N PHE A 160 17.86 36.75 2.15
CA PHE A 160 18.98 36.97 1.22
C PHE A 160 20.24 36.21 1.65
N ASP A 161 20.59 36.21 2.94
CA ASP A 161 21.78 35.48 3.44
C ASP A 161 21.62 33.95 3.27
N HIS A 162 20.41 33.41 3.44
CA HIS A 162 20.10 32.01 3.10
C HIS A 162 20.30 31.72 1.60
N TRP A 163 19.79 32.59 0.73
CA TRP A 163 20.01 32.46 -0.73
C TRP A 163 21.51 32.52 -1.09
N VAL A 164 22.29 33.43 -0.48
CA VAL A 164 23.75 33.49 -0.67
C VAL A 164 24.42 32.19 -0.22
N GLY A 165 23.97 31.60 0.90
CA GLY A 165 24.48 30.31 1.38
C GLY A 165 24.28 29.18 0.37
N MET A 166 23.09 29.09 -0.24
CA MET A 166 22.81 28.13 -1.30
C MET A 166 23.69 28.36 -2.54
N GLN A 167 23.80 29.62 -2.99
CA GLN A 167 24.61 29.98 -4.15
C GLN A 167 26.11 29.66 -3.91
N ARG A 168 26.64 29.91 -2.71
CA ARG A 168 28.03 29.54 -2.36
C ARG A 168 28.29 28.05 -2.52
N GLN A 169 27.38 27.18 -2.07
CA GLN A 169 27.52 25.73 -2.24
C GLN A 169 27.47 25.33 -3.72
N ILE A 170 26.55 25.91 -4.50
CA ILE A 170 26.42 25.64 -5.94
C ILE A 170 27.71 26.01 -6.68
N TRP A 171 28.21 27.24 -6.49
CA TRP A 171 29.40 27.72 -7.18
C TRP A 171 30.68 27.04 -6.71
N PHE A 172 30.76 26.65 -5.44
CA PHE A 172 31.88 25.89 -4.90
C PHE A 172 31.98 24.49 -5.51
N LYS A 173 30.86 23.76 -5.58
CA LYS A 173 30.81 22.45 -6.25
C LYS A 173 31.15 22.57 -7.75
N ARG A 174 30.81 23.71 -8.36
CA ARG A 174 31.09 23.98 -9.78
C ARG A 174 32.57 24.19 -10.07
N ILE A 175 33.25 25.01 -9.29
CA ILE A 175 34.71 25.19 -9.42
C ILE A 175 35.46 23.89 -9.10
N GLU A 176 34.96 23.07 -8.16
CA GLU A 176 35.54 21.78 -7.80
C GLU A 176 35.66 20.84 -9.01
N GLN A 177 34.56 20.58 -9.73
CA GLN A 177 34.66 19.69 -10.90
C GLN A 177 35.41 20.34 -12.06
N ILE A 178 35.40 21.67 -12.21
CA ILE A 178 36.23 22.35 -13.21
C ILE A 178 37.72 22.11 -12.97
N LEU A 179 38.17 22.23 -11.71
CA LEU A 179 39.57 22.00 -11.34
C LEU A 179 39.95 20.52 -11.44
N ASP A 180 39.08 19.60 -11.02
CA ASP A 180 39.31 18.16 -11.17
C ASP A 180 39.42 17.77 -12.66
N TRP A 181 38.46 18.17 -13.49
CA TRP A 181 38.48 17.91 -14.93
C TRP A 181 39.67 18.53 -15.63
N LEU A 182 40.03 19.78 -15.32
CA LEU A 182 41.20 20.41 -15.91
C LEU A 182 42.48 19.62 -15.55
N SER A 183 42.62 19.17 -14.30
CA SER A 183 43.78 18.39 -13.89
C SER A 183 43.89 17.05 -14.62
N GLN A 184 42.76 16.38 -14.86
CA GLN A 184 42.71 15.12 -15.60
C GLN A 184 43.04 15.32 -17.08
N LEU A 185 42.50 16.37 -17.72
CA LEU A 185 42.79 16.71 -19.11
C LEU A 185 44.26 17.08 -19.30
N GLN A 186 44.82 17.89 -18.40
CA GLN A 186 46.25 18.24 -18.41
C GLN A 186 47.13 16.99 -18.24
N ASN A 187 46.77 16.08 -17.34
CA ASN A 187 47.47 14.81 -17.16
C ASN A 187 47.42 13.93 -18.43
N ALA A 188 46.23 13.80 -19.04
CA ALA A 188 46.03 13.02 -20.26
C ALA A 188 46.78 13.61 -21.49
N GLU A 189 46.99 14.93 -21.53
CA GLU A 189 47.80 15.62 -22.54
C GLU A 189 49.30 15.59 -22.22
N GLY A 190 49.71 14.98 -21.09
CA GLY A 190 51.10 14.90 -20.64
C GLY A 190 51.64 16.17 -19.96
N GLN A 191 50.79 17.16 -19.69
CA GLN A 191 51.11 18.43 -19.02
C GLN A 191 51.06 18.28 -17.49
N ILE A 192 51.79 17.30 -16.95
CA ILE A 192 51.67 16.87 -15.55
C ILE A 192 52.03 17.99 -14.56
N GLU A 193 53.01 18.83 -14.89
CA GLU A 193 53.41 19.97 -14.05
C GLU A 193 52.28 21.00 -13.91
N GLN A 194 51.56 21.31 -15.00
CA GLN A 194 50.40 22.19 -14.95
C GLN A 194 49.21 21.55 -14.21
N ALA A 195 49.04 20.24 -14.33
CA ALA A 195 48.04 19.50 -13.56
C ALA A 195 48.31 19.62 -12.05
N ILE A 196 49.57 19.54 -11.62
CA ILE A 196 49.95 19.74 -10.22
C ILE A 196 49.63 21.16 -9.76
N GLU A 197 49.95 22.19 -10.56
CA GLU A 197 49.60 23.58 -10.25
C GLU A 197 48.08 23.78 -10.09
N THR A 198 47.28 23.16 -10.97
CA THR A 198 45.82 23.21 -10.91
C THR A 198 45.28 22.59 -9.62
N VAL A 199 45.78 21.41 -9.24
CA VAL A 199 45.31 20.71 -8.03
C VAL A 199 45.84 21.36 -6.74
N GLU A 200 47.05 21.94 -6.77
CA GLU A 200 47.56 22.76 -5.67
C GLU A 200 46.71 24.01 -5.46
N ARG A 201 46.26 24.66 -6.54
CA ARG A 201 45.29 25.76 -6.45
C ARG A 201 43.95 25.29 -5.88
N TRP A 202 43.48 24.11 -6.28
CA TRP A 202 42.27 23.51 -5.71
C TRP A 202 42.39 23.28 -4.19
N ARG A 203 43.55 22.79 -3.72
CA ARG A 203 43.84 22.59 -2.28
C ARG A 203 43.70 23.87 -1.46
N THR A 204 43.98 25.03 -2.04
CA THR A 204 43.82 26.32 -1.31
C THR A 204 42.37 26.69 -1.04
N TYR A 205 41.41 26.11 -1.77
CA TYR A 205 39.98 26.36 -1.58
C TYR A 205 39.31 25.32 -0.68
N ASP A 206 39.82 24.08 -0.68
CA ASP A 206 39.28 22.98 0.12
C ASP A 206 40.37 22.06 0.67
N ALA A 207 41.01 22.49 1.77
CA ALA A 207 42.10 21.71 2.36
C ALA A 207 41.66 20.39 3.00
N LEU A 208 40.35 20.16 3.20
CA LEU A 208 39.81 18.96 3.86
C LEU A 208 39.36 17.87 2.88
N ASN A 209 39.34 18.16 1.57
CA ASN A 209 38.90 17.21 0.56
C ASN A 209 40.01 16.23 0.17
N GLU A 210 39.85 14.97 0.60
CA GLU A 210 40.81 13.89 0.37
C GLU A 210 41.08 13.58 -1.11
N THR A 211 40.12 13.86 -2.00
CA THR A 211 40.23 13.62 -3.45
C THR A 211 41.38 14.43 -4.07
N ILE A 212 41.61 15.64 -3.55
CA ILE A 212 42.69 16.55 -3.99
C ILE A 212 44.05 15.92 -3.71
N TYR A 213 44.21 15.38 -2.49
CA TYR A 213 45.45 14.73 -2.07
C TYR A 213 45.68 13.44 -2.86
N LEU A 214 44.62 12.67 -3.13
CA LEU A 214 44.69 11.47 -3.97
C LEU A 214 45.20 11.81 -5.37
N ARG A 215 44.67 12.87 -5.99
CA ARG A 215 45.08 13.34 -7.31
C ARG A 215 46.54 13.83 -7.33
N LEU A 216 46.97 14.63 -6.35
CA LEU A 216 48.37 15.08 -6.22
C LEU A 216 49.34 13.91 -6.05
N MET A 217 48.96 12.89 -5.26
CA MET A 217 49.76 11.68 -5.10
C MET A 217 49.94 10.94 -6.43
N GLN A 218 48.87 10.80 -7.21
CA GLN A 218 48.92 10.18 -8.54
C GLN A 218 49.81 10.96 -9.51
N LEU A 219 49.70 12.29 -9.54
CA LEU A 219 50.49 13.15 -10.43
C LEU A 219 51.98 13.18 -10.05
N HIS A 220 52.31 13.23 -8.75
CA HIS A 220 53.70 13.12 -8.30
C HIS A 220 54.29 11.74 -8.60
N PHE A 221 53.49 10.68 -8.45
CA PHE A 221 53.91 9.33 -8.79
C PHE A 221 54.11 9.14 -10.30
N SER A 222 53.28 9.75 -11.16
CA SER A 222 53.45 9.70 -12.62
C SER A 222 54.67 10.49 -13.12
N LEU A 223 55.13 11.50 -12.37
CA LEU A 223 56.44 12.15 -12.55
C LEU A 223 57.62 11.33 -11.99
N GLY A 224 57.37 10.19 -11.35
CA GLY A 224 58.40 9.38 -10.69
C GLY A 224 58.90 9.97 -9.36
N ASN A 225 58.27 11.03 -8.85
CA ASN A 225 58.65 11.70 -7.62
C ASN A 225 57.92 11.07 -6.41
N ARG A 226 58.34 9.85 -6.05
CA ARG A 226 57.80 9.09 -4.91
C ARG A 226 57.85 9.85 -3.59
N VAL A 227 58.91 10.62 -3.36
CA VAL A 227 59.09 11.41 -2.12
C VAL A 227 58.01 12.47 -2.00
N ALA A 228 57.71 13.19 -3.09
CA ALA A 228 56.63 14.18 -3.10
C ALA A 228 55.26 13.53 -2.87
N ALA A 229 54.97 12.39 -3.52
CA ALA A 229 53.68 11.70 -3.34
C ALA A 229 53.45 11.24 -1.89
N LEU A 230 54.45 10.64 -1.23
CA LEU A 230 54.30 10.23 0.17
C LEU A 230 54.24 11.42 1.14
N LYS A 231 54.92 12.52 0.82
CA LYS A 231 54.81 13.77 1.58
C LYS A 231 53.41 14.39 1.49
N THR A 232 52.75 14.30 0.32
CA THR A 232 51.35 14.72 0.16
C THR A 232 50.42 13.91 1.05
N TYR A 233 50.64 12.60 1.19
CA TYR A 233 49.87 11.73 2.09
C TYR A 233 50.05 12.14 3.57
N GLU A 234 51.30 12.36 4.00
CA GLU A 234 51.61 12.81 5.37
C GLU A 234 50.94 14.16 5.67
N THR A 235 50.98 15.10 4.71
CA THR A 235 50.34 16.41 4.84
C THR A 235 48.82 16.28 4.98
N CYS A 236 48.17 15.40 4.20
CA CYS A 236 46.74 15.11 4.33
C CYS A 236 46.39 14.57 5.73
N GLN A 237 47.19 13.63 6.22
CA GLN A 237 46.99 13.03 7.54
C GLN A 237 47.09 14.08 8.66
N GLU A 238 48.06 14.99 8.58
CA GLU A 238 48.21 16.08 9.55
C GLU A 238 47.01 17.04 9.53
N VAL A 239 46.56 17.47 8.34
CA VAL A 239 45.44 18.40 8.17
C VAL A 239 44.12 17.80 8.68
N LEU A 240 43.79 16.56 8.29
CA LEU A 240 42.56 15.89 8.74
C LEU A 240 42.56 15.62 10.25
N HIS A 241 43.72 15.26 10.81
CA HIS A 241 43.84 15.05 12.24
C HIS A 241 43.71 16.37 13.02
N ALA A 242 44.28 17.47 12.53
CA ALA A 242 44.22 18.77 13.18
C ALA A 242 42.81 19.38 13.18
N GLU A 243 42.10 19.32 12.04
CA GLU A 243 40.81 20.01 11.86
C GLU A 243 39.59 19.13 12.20
N LEU A 244 39.67 17.82 11.96
CA LEU A 244 38.53 16.89 12.10
C LEU A 244 38.78 15.72 13.07
N SER A 245 39.99 15.61 13.66
CA SER A 245 40.41 14.42 14.42
C SER A 245 40.18 13.09 13.67
N ALA A 246 40.19 13.14 12.34
CA ALA A 246 39.87 12.03 11.45
C ALA A 246 41.15 11.41 10.88
N ARG A 247 41.06 10.15 10.43
CA ARG A 247 42.13 9.46 9.70
C ARG A 247 41.82 9.48 8.19
N PRO A 248 42.85 9.44 7.30
CA PRO A 248 42.62 9.35 5.87
C PRO A 248 41.81 8.11 5.48
N SER A 249 41.01 8.23 4.42
CA SER A 249 40.22 7.17 3.79
C SER A 249 41.04 5.96 3.34
N SER A 250 40.38 4.80 3.22
CA SER A 250 41.00 3.54 2.80
C SER A 250 41.60 3.61 1.39
N SER A 251 41.00 4.38 0.47
CA SER A 251 41.53 4.60 -0.89
C SER A 251 42.86 5.34 -0.89
N LEU A 252 43.01 6.37 -0.03
CA LEU A 252 44.24 7.13 0.09
C LEU A 252 45.35 6.31 0.79
N GLN A 253 44.96 5.50 1.79
CA GLN A 253 45.85 4.53 2.44
C GLN A 253 46.37 3.48 1.45
N ALA A 254 45.47 2.88 0.67
CA ALA A 254 45.82 1.87 -0.33
C ALA A 254 46.79 2.42 -1.40
N LEU A 255 46.61 3.67 -1.84
CA LEU A 255 47.54 4.31 -2.77
C LEU A 255 48.90 4.60 -2.12
N SER A 256 48.95 5.06 -0.86
CA SER A 256 50.21 5.20 -0.11
C SER A 256 50.95 3.87 -0.02
N ASP A 257 50.24 2.78 0.33
CA ASP A 257 50.84 1.45 0.46
C ASP A 257 51.35 0.93 -0.88
N LEU A 258 50.60 1.16 -1.96
CA LEU A 258 51.04 0.84 -3.32
C LEU A 258 52.31 1.60 -3.70
N ILE A 259 52.37 2.92 -3.45
CA ILE A 259 53.55 3.75 -3.72
C ILE A 259 54.75 3.32 -2.85
N ARG A 260 54.51 2.88 -1.60
CA ARG A 260 55.55 2.34 -0.71
C ARG A 260 56.14 1.02 -1.24
N ASN A 261 55.29 0.17 -1.83
CA ASN A 261 55.64 -1.19 -2.23
C ASN A 261 56.11 -1.33 -3.69
N THR A 262 55.97 -0.29 -4.52
CA THR A 262 56.38 -0.33 -5.94
C THR A 262 57.83 0.17 -6.12
N SER A 263 58.68 -0.61 -6.82
CA SER A 263 60.04 -0.22 -7.24
C SER A 263 59.99 0.64 -8.52
N PRO A 264 60.91 1.61 -8.72
CA PRO A 264 60.82 2.54 -9.85
C PRO A 264 61.07 1.83 -11.18
N VAL A 265 60.06 1.84 -12.06
CA VAL A 265 60.20 1.36 -13.44
C VAL A 265 60.73 2.52 -14.31
N PRO A 266 61.81 2.32 -15.09
CA PRO A 266 62.27 3.32 -16.07
C PRO A 266 61.27 3.44 -17.22
N ARG A 267 60.99 4.67 -17.65
CA ARG A 267 60.18 4.96 -18.83
C ARG A 267 60.72 4.25 -20.07
N GLY A 268 59.83 3.56 -20.78
CA GLY A 268 60.05 3.16 -22.16
C GLY A 268 59.48 1.79 -22.52
N LYS A 269 58.22 1.76 -22.97
CA LYS A 269 57.79 1.12 -24.22
C LYS A 269 56.29 1.22 -24.37
N ASN A 270 55.88 1.76 -25.51
CA ASN A 270 54.51 1.84 -25.99
C ASN A 270 53.83 0.47 -25.87
N TYR A 271 52.89 0.35 -24.93
CA TYR A 271 51.79 -0.59 -25.10
C TYR A 271 50.86 0.04 -26.13
N THR A 272 51.00 -0.38 -27.38
CA THR A 272 49.94 -0.29 -28.37
C THR A 272 48.73 -1.01 -27.81
N SER A 273 47.71 -0.27 -27.37
CA SER A 273 46.41 -0.84 -27.05
C SER A 273 45.79 -1.34 -28.34
N THR A 274 45.74 -2.66 -28.49
CA THR A 274 44.85 -3.32 -29.43
C THR A 274 43.59 -3.70 -28.67
N ASN A 275 42.46 -3.15 -29.12
CA ASN A 275 41.07 -3.50 -28.81
C ASN A 275 40.41 -2.99 -27.51
N GLU A 276 40.39 -1.66 -27.30
CA GLU A 276 39.39 -0.96 -26.46
C GLU A 276 38.44 -0.06 -27.31
N GLY A 277 38.25 -0.41 -28.58
CA GLY A 277 37.62 0.47 -29.57
C GLY A 277 36.10 0.40 -29.73
N THR A 278 35.37 -0.47 -29.03
CA THR A 278 33.96 -0.75 -29.37
C THR A 278 32.92 -0.34 -28.34
N SER A 279 33.26 -0.16 -27.06
CA SER A 279 32.30 0.28 -26.03
C SER A 279 32.24 1.82 -25.85
N SER A 280 33.21 2.55 -26.39
CA SER A 280 33.53 3.95 -26.04
C SER A 280 32.79 5.03 -26.84
N VAL A 281 32.10 4.68 -27.93
CA VAL A 281 31.43 5.66 -28.81
C VAL A 281 29.93 5.84 -28.45
N ARG A 282 29.28 4.82 -27.88
CA ARG A 282 27.82 4.79 -27.65
C ARG A 282 27.32 5.80 -26.59
N THR A 283 28.14 6.17 -25.62
CA THR A 283 27.79 7.14 -24.55
C THR A 283 27.65 8.59 -25.03
N LEU A 284 27.98 8.87 -26.29
CA LEU A 284 27.89 10.20 -26.91
C LEU A 284 26.47 10.52 -27.43
N LEU A 285 25.63 9.50 -27.65
CA LEU A 285 24.34 9.61 -28.34
C LEU A 285 23.18 9.84 -27.36
N GLU A 286 22.95 11.07 -26.92
CA GLU A 286 21.73 11.44 -26.20
C GLU A 286 20.55 11.68 -27.16
N ILE A 287 19.62 10.72 -27.22
CA ILE A 287 18.41 10.88 -28.04
C ILE A 287 17.41 11.77 -27.28
N PRO A 288 16.93 12.89 -27.86
CA PRO A 288 15.99 13.80 -27.19
C PRO A 288 14.63 13.15 -26.91
N PHE A 289 13.89 13.67 -25.91
CA PHE A 289 12.52 13.24 -25.63
C PHE A 289 11.53 13.91 -26.58
N VAL A 290 11.18 13.22 -27.68
CA VAL A 290 10.41 13.78 -28.80
C VAL A 290 9.09 13.03 -29.03
N GLY A 291 8.07 13.73 -29.54
CA GLY A 291 6.80 13.11 -29.97
C GLY A 291 5.86 12.66 -28.86
N ARG A 292 6.19 12.98 -27.60
CA ARG A 292 5.42 12.54 -26.42
C ARG A 292 4.86 13.69 -25.55
N GLY A 293 5.02 14.94 -25.96
CA GLY A 293 4.56 16.13 -25.20
C GLY A 293 3.06 16.18 -24.93
N ALA A 294 2.23 15.80 -25.92
CA ALA A 294 0.77 15.72 -25.73
C ALA A 294 0.36 14.66 -24.71
N ASN A 295 1.05 13.50 -24.71
CA ASN A 295 0.79 12.44 -23.73
C ASN A 295 1.24 12.85 -22.32
N LEU A 296 2.40 13.50 -22.20
CA LEU A 296 2.89 14.04 -20.93
C LEU A 296 1.93 15.10 -20.36
N SER A 297 1.44 16.02 -21.20
CA SER A 297 0.46 17.04 -20.79
C SER A 297 -0.84 16.43 -20.28
N ARG A 298 -1.30 15.32 -20.90
CA ARG A 298 -2.47 14.57 -20.41
C ARG A 298 -2.21 13.91 -19.06
N LEU A 299 -1.04 13.32 -18.86
CA LEU A 299 -0.65 12.74 -17.56
C LEU A 299 -0.66 13.80 -16.45
N ILE A 300 -0.11 14.99 -16.72
CA ILE A 300 -0.16 16.15 -15.81
C ILE A 300 -1.60 16.52 -15.46
N THR A 301 -2.49 16.59 -16.47
CA THR A 301 -3.92 16.90 -16.23
C THR A 301 -4.59 15.86 -15.32
N PHE A 302 -4.26 14.57 -15.46
CA PHE A 302 -4.81 13.53 -14.59
C PHE A 302 -4.23 13.56 -13.18
N TYR A 303 -2.96 13.94 -13.03
CA TYR A 303 -2.35 14.18 -11.73
C TYR A 303 -3.04 15.31 -10.97
N GLU A 304 -3.31 16.44 -11.63
CA GLU A 304 -4.01 17.57 -11.01
C GLU A 304 -5.41 17.18 -10.50
N LYS A 305 -6.14 16.36 -11.26
CA LYS A 305 -7.44 15.82 -10.84
C LYS A 305 -7.32 14.90 -9.62
N ALA A 306 -6.36 13.97 -9.65
CA ALA A 306 -6.08 13.07 -8.53
C ALA A 306 -5.69 13.84 -7.27
N ALA A 307 -4.81 14.83 -7.38
CA ALA A 307 -4.43 15.71 -6.28
C ALA A 307 -5.63 16.49 -5.70
N GLY A 308 -6.64 16.79 -6.52
CA GLY A 308 -7.92 17.39 -6.11
C GLY A 308 -8.92 16.43 -5.43
N GLY A 309 -8.52 15.20 -5.08
CA GLY A 309 -9.38 14.21 -4.44
C GLY A 309 -10.24 13.38 -5.40
N GLN A 310 -9.91 13.37 -6.70
CA GLN A 310 -10.54 12.50 -7.70
C GLN A 310 -9.57 11.40 -8.13
N PRO A 311 -9.46 10.30 -7.37
CA PRO A 311 -8.54 9.22 -7.71
C PRO A 311 -8.75 8.71 -9.14
N HIS A 312 -7.64 8.47 -9.84
CA HIS A 312 -7.66 8.19 -11.27
C HIS A 312 -6.66 7.09 -11.62
N ILE A 313 -7.00 6.27 -12.62
CA ILE A 313 -6.08 5.27 -13.19
C ILE A 313 -5.72 5.69 -14.61
N VAL A 314 -4.42 5.68 -14.91
CA VAL A 314 -3.90 5.86 -16.27
C VAL A 314 -3.13 4.60 -16.69
N MET A 315 -3.57 3.99 -17.78
CA MET A 315 -2.90 2.86 -18.41
C MET A 315 -2.15 3.32 -19.66
N LEU A 316 -0.83 3.20 -19.67
CA LEU A 316 0.01 3.39 -20.85
C LEU A 316 0.12 2.07 -21.60
N GLU A 317 -0.54 1.97 -22.75
CA GLU A 317 -0.53 0.77 -23.59
C GLU A 317 0.37 1.00 -24.82
N GLY A 318 1.05 -0.03 -25.29
CA GLY A 318 1.85 0.05 -26.53
C GLY A 318 2.70 -1.20 -26.74
N GLU A 319 3.24 -1.38 -27.93
CA GLU A 319 4.14 -2.50 -28.21
C GLU A 319 5.42 -2.45 -27.37
N ALA A 320 6.10 -3.60 -27.24
CA ALA A 320 7.39 -3.67 -26.56
C ALA A 320 8.43 -2.82 -27.31
N GLY A 321 9.00 -1.82 -26.63
CA GLY A 321 9.90 -0.84 -27.23
C GLY A 321 9.25 0.49 -27.67
N ALA A 322 7.95 0.69 -27.44
CA ALA A 322 7.22 1.92 -27.81
C ALA A 322 7.56 3.18 -26.99
N GLY A 323 8.46 3.08 -26.00
CA GLY A 323 8.87 4.22 -25.15
C GLY A 323 7.96 4.50 -23.94
N LYS A 324 7.15 3.53 -23.50
CA LYS A 324 6.27 3.63 -22.31
C LYS A 324 7.05 4.02 -21.05
N SER A 325 8.08 3.25 -20.68
CA SER A 325 8.88 3.51 -19.48
C SER A 325 9.61 4.86 -19.56
N ARG A 326 9.99 5.33 -20.76
CA ARG A 326 10.60 6.65 -20.94
C ARG A 326 9.60 7.79 -20.73
N LEU A 327 8.36 7.66 -21.22
CA LEU A 327 7.28 8.61 -20.92
C LEU A 327 6.92 8.61 -19.43
N ALA A 328 6.81 7.42 -18.82
CA ALA A 328 6.56 7.29 -17.39
C ALA A 328 7.66 7.97 -16.57
N SER A 329 8.94 7.67 -16.82
CA SER A 329 10.07 8.30 -16.12
C SER A 329 10.03 9.83 -16.20
N ALA A 330 9.83 10.40 -17.40
CA ALA A 330 9.73 11.85 -17.56
C ALA A 330 8.57 12.46 -16.76
N PHE A 331 7.45 11.75 -16.64
CA PHE A 331 6.32 12.17 -15.81
C PHE A 331 6.59 12.01 -14.31
N LEU A 332 7.22 10.91 -13.88
CA LEU A 332 7.61 10.69 -12.49
C LEU A 332 8.59 11.76 -12.02
N ASP A 333 9.61 12.09 -12.83
CA ASP A 333 10.57 13.16 -12.54
C ASP A 333 9.87 14.51 -12.33
N TRP A 334 8.92 14.85 -13.21
CA TRP A 334 8.08 16.03 -13.05
C TRP A 334 7.25 15.99 -11.75
N ALA A 335 6.62 14.85 -11.44
CA ALA A 335 5.79 14.69 -10.24
C ALA A 335 6.61 14.77 -8.93
N ARG A 336 7.87 14.29 -8.93
CA ARG A 336 8.79 14.45 -7.78
C ARG A 336 9.07 15.92 -7.50
N VAL A 337 9.28 16.73 -8.55
CA VAL A 337 9.48 18.18 -8.42
C VAL A 337 8.22 18.88 -7.87
N GLN A 338 7.03 18.37 -8.17
CA GLN A 338 5.76 18.86 -7.59
C GLN A 338 5.50 18.39 -6.15
N GLY A 339 6.39 17.57 -5.57
CA GLY A 339 6.26 17.08 -4.20
C GLY A 339 5.30 15.89 -4.04
N ALA A 340 4.99 15.16 -5.12
CA ALA A 340 4.21 13.92 -5.04
C ALA A 340 5.00 12.82 -4.29
N ARG A 341 4.27 11.97 -3.56
CA ARG A 341 4.84 10.73 -3.03
C ARG A 341 4.79 9.66 -4.10
N ILE A 342 5.93 9.18 -4.55
CA ILE A 342 6.00 8.18 -5.62
C ILE A 342 6.39 6.84 -5.03
N LEU A 343 5.57 5.83 -5.30
CA LEU A 343 5.87 4.43 -5.01
C LEU A 343 5.96 3.69 -6.34
N GLU A 344 7.07 3.01 -6.57
CA GLU A 344 7.41 2.43 -7.87
C GLU A 344 7.69 0.94 -7.72
N ALA A 345 7.13 0.14 -8.63
CA ALA A 345 7.46 -1.27 -8.78
C ALA A 345 7.47 -1.65 -10.25
N LYS A 346 8.10 -2.79 -10.54
CA LYS A 346 8.08 -3.42 -11.86
C LYS A 346 7.64 -4.87 -11.70
N ALA A 347 6.68 -5.30 -12.51
CA ALA A 347 6.25 -6.69 -12.52
C ALA A 347 7.10 -7.53 -13.50
N TYR A 348 7.56 -8.69 -13.02
CA TYR A 348 8.37 -9.65 -13.78
C TYR A 348 7.57 -10.93 -14.05
N GLU A 349 7.98 -11.74 -15.02
CA GLU A 349 7.24 -12.95 -15.37
C GLU A 349 7.23 -13.97 -14.23
N THR A 350 8.28 -13.99 -13.39
CA THR A 350 8.31 -14.79 -12.16
C THR A 350 7.26 -14.31 -11.14
N TYR A 351 6.88 -13.02 -11.14
CA TYR A 351 5.93 -12.45 -10.16
C TYR A 351 4.52 -12.95 -10.31
N GLN A 352 4.10 -13.46 -11.46
CA GLN A 352 2.80 -14.14 -11.62
C GLN A 352 2.60 -15.32 -10.65
N ARG A 353 3.65 -15.71 -9.92
CA ARG A 353 3.67 -16.81 -8.96
C ARG A 353 3.91 -16.36 -7.52
N LEU A 354 4.30 -15.11 -7.31
CA LEU A 354 4.56 -14.53 -6.01
C LEU A 354 3.39 -13.61 -5.63
N ALA A 355 2.63 -14.01 -4.63
CA ALA A 355 1.46 -13.26 -4.18
C ALA A 355 1.84 -11.84 -3.76
N TYR A 356 1.11 -10.84 -4.27
CA TYR A 356 1.25 -9.44 -3.91
C TYR A 356 2.59 -8.77 -4.25
N GLN A 357 3.51 -9.47 -4.93
CA GLN A 357 4.91 -9.03 -5.06
C GLN A 357 5.07 -7.60 -5.60
N PRO A 358 4.39 -7.17 -6.68
CA PRO A 358 4.44 -5.77 -7.12
C PRO A 358 4.03 -4.76 -6.04
N LEU A 359 3.06 -5.09 -5.17
CA LEU A 359 2.67 -4.22 -4.06
C LEU A 359 3.69 -4.26 -2.92
N LEU A 360 4.27 -5.43 -2.63
CA LEU A 360 5.32 -5.57 -1.64
C LEU A 360 6.52 -4.69 -1.96
N ASP A 361 7.00 -4.76 -3.21
CA ASP A 361 8.14 -3.96 -3.68
C ASP A 361 7.82 -2.46 -3.69
N CYS A 362 6.58 -2.11 -4.03
CA CYS A 362 6.12 -0.72 -4.10
C CYS A 362 6.06 -0.05 -2.72
N PHE A 363 5.52 -0.75 -1.71
CA PHE A 363 5.33 -0.20 -0.36
C PHE A 363 6.51 -0.42 0.59
N ARG A 364 7.41 -1.37 0.32
CA ARG A 364 8.57 -1.68 1.17
C ARG A 364 9.45 -0.44 1.47
N PRO A 365 9.87 0.37 0.48
CA PRO A 365 10.68 1.56 0.76
C PRO A 365 9.98 2.57 1.66
N PHE A 366 8.65 2.70 1.53
CA PHE A 366 7.86 3.59 2.37
C PHE A 366 7.77 3.10 3.82
N ILE A 367 7.57 1.79 4.02
CA ILE A 367 7.53 1.15 5.35
C ILE A 367 8.88 1.30 6.06
N GLU A 368 9.98 1.07 5.35
CA GLU A 368 11.35 1.18 5.86
C GLU A 368 11.69 2.63 6.25
N GLN A 369 11.35 3.60 5.40
CA GLN A 369 11.63 5.03 5.66
C GLN A 369 10.76 5.64 6.77
N THR A 370 9.56 5.09 6.99
CA THR A 370 8.64 5.59 8.02
C THR A 370 9.13 5.13 9.39
N ARG A 371 9.57 6.06 10.27
CA ARG A 371 10.13 5.76 11.60
C ARG A 371 9.16 5.16 12.62
N ASP A 372 7.88 5.48 12.51
CA ASP A 372 6.84 4.91 13.37
C ASP A 372 5.51 4.82 12.59
N LEU A 373 5.04 3.59 12.37
CA LEU A 373 3.79 3.30 11.67
C LEU A 373 2.56 3.52 12.55
N HIS A 374 2.69 3.58 13.88
CA HIS A 374 1.57 3.82 14.80
C HIS A 374 0.93 5.19 14.59
N HIS A 375 1.68 6.15 14.03
CA HIS A 375 1.14 7.47 13.64
C HIS A 375 0.22 7.41 12.42
N LEU A 376 0.27 6.32 11.65
CA LEU A 376 -0.48 6.15 10.40
C LEU A 376 -1.59 5.10 10.53
N LEU A 377 -1.33 4.03 11.29
CA LEU A 377 -2.18 2.85 11.42
C LEU A 377 -2.22 2.39 12.88
N SER A 378 -3.34 1.83 13.32
CA SER A 378 -3.39 1.16 14.63
C SER A 378 -2.70 -0.21 14.59
N ASP A 379 -2.33 -0.73 15.77
CA ASP A 379 -1.69 -2.03 15.97
C ASP A 379 -2.46 -3.15 15.28
N THR A 380 -3.78 -3.08 15.29
CA THR A 380 -4.67 -4.02 14.61
C THR A 380 -4.39 -4.11 13.10
N TRP A 381 -4.13 -2.97 12.45
CA TRP A 381 -3.87 -2.93 11.01
C TRP A 381 -2.41 -3.26 10.69
N ILE A 382 -1.47 -2.84 11.55
CA ILE A 382 -0.06 -3.22 11.42
C ILE A 382 0.10 -4.75 11.55
N ALA A 383 -0.65 -5.38 12.47
CA ALA A 383 -0.70 -6.82 12.60
C ALA A 383 -1.15 -7.51 11.31
N GLU A 384 -2.21 -7.05 10.64
CA GLU A 384 -2.61 -7.65 9.35
C GLU A 384 -1.55 -7.45 8.26
N LEU A 385 -0.86 -6.29 8.23
CA LEU A 385 0.24 -6.05 7.29
C LEU A 385 1.46 -6.95 7.56
N SER A 386 1.65 -7.41 8.81
CA SER A 386 2.76 -8.31 9.16
C SER A 386 2.70 -9.67 8.43
N ARG A 387 1.53 -10.05 7.91
CA ARG A 387 1.38 -11.23 7.04
C ARG A 387 2.18 -11.10 5.74
N LEU A 388 2.33 -9.87 5.25
CA LEU A 388 3.01 -9.52 4.01
C LEU A 388 4.44 -9.04 4.24
N TRP A 389 4.68 -8.39 5.39
CA TRP A 389 6.00 -7.95 5.84
C TRP A 389 6.28 -8.49 7.25
N PRO A 390 6.76 -9.74 7.38
CA PRO A 390 7.07 -10.35 8.67
C PRO A 390 8.05 -9.54 9.53
N GLU A 391 8.89 -8.71 8.90
CA GLU A 391 9.82 -7.81 9.57
C GLU A 391 9.12 -6.78 10.49
N LEU A 392 7.81 -6.54 10.28
CA LEU A 392 7.00 -5.71 11.16
C LEU A 392 6.83 -6.34 12.55
N CYS A 393 6.83 -7.67 12.68
CA CYS A 393 6.78 -8.35 13.97
C CYS A 393 8.07 -8.17 14.77
N GLU A 394 9.22 -8.08 14.10
CA GLU A 394 10.50 -7.79 14.75
C GLU A 394 10.55 -6.34 15.25
N ARG A 395 10.00 -5.42 14.45
CA ARG A 395 9.95 -3.99 14.76
C ARG A 395 8.95 -3.65 15.86
N TYR A 396 7.83 -4.36 15.92
CA TYR A 396 6.75 -4.16 16.89
C TYR A 396 6.39 -5.50 17.58
N PRO A 397 7.16 -5.93 18.59
CA PRO A 397 6.98 -7.24 19.23
C PRO A 397 5.64 -7.40 19.97
N ASP A 398 5.04 -6.29 20.38
CA ASP A 398 3.79 -6.26 21.15
C ASP A 398 2.53 -6.25 20.26
N LEU A 399 2.67 -6.41 18.94
CA LEU A 399 1.52 -6.46 18.04
C LEU A 399 0.59 -7.63 18.38
N PRO A 400 -0.74 -7.43 18.26
CA PRO A 400 -1.67 -8.54 18.37
C PRO A 400 -1.44 -9.53 17.22
N ALA A 401 -1.81 -10.80 17.45
CA ALA A 401 -1.83 -11.77 16.35
C ALA A 401 -2.82 -11.32 15.25
N PRO A 402 -2.47 -11.49 13.97
CA PRO A 402 -3.41 -11.27 12.87
C PRO A 402 -4.67 -12.12 13.05
N THR A 403 -5.84 -11.66 12.58
CA THR A 403 -7.09 -12.38 12.90
C THR A 403 -7.06 -13.82 12.38
N ILE A 404 -7.50 -14.78 13.20
CA ILE A 404 -7.60 -16.19 12.80
C ILE A 404 -8.98 -16.46 12.14
N ASP A 405 -9.91 -15.49 12.20
CA ASP A 405 -11.24 -15.64 11.58
C ASP A 405 -11.16 -15.63 10.04
N GLU A 406 -11.13 -16.84 9.50
CA GLU A 406 -11.07 -17.17 8.08
C GLU A 406 -12.16 -16.50 7.24
N ALA A 407 -13.32 -16.18 7.80
CA ALA A 407 -14.41 -15.55 7.08
C ALA A 407 -14.14 -14.07 6.73
N PHE A 408 -13.26 -13.39 7.49
CA PHE A 408 -13.03 -11.95 7.36
C PHE A 408 -11.56 -11.57 7.12
N ALA A 409 -10.62 -12.48 7.39
CA ALA A 409 -9.19 -12.20 7.34
C ALA A 409 -8.71 -11.67 5.97
N SER A 410 -9.23 -12.22 4.86
CA SER A 410 -8.89 -11.75 3.51
C SER A 410 -9.29 -10.28 3.27
N THR A 411 -10.51 -9.91 3.68
CA THR A 411 -11.02 -8.53 3.53
C THR A 411 -10.24 -7.56 4.42
N ARG A 412 -9.82 -7.99 5.61
CA ARG A 412 -9.01 -7.16 6.51
C ARG A 412 -7.62 -6.91 5.97
N LEU A 413 -6.96 -7.90 5.38
CA LEU A 413 -5.66 -7.71 4.74
C LEU A 413 -5.75 -6.66 3.61
N LEU A 414 -6.77 -6.77 2.76
CA LEU A 414 -7.02 -5.80 1.69
C LEU A 414 -7.35 -4.40 2.23
N GLU A 415 -8.11 -4.31 3.32
CA GLU A 415 -8.41 -3.04 3.99
C GLU A 415 -7.16 -2.44 4.65
N ALA A 416 -6.28 -3.25 5.23
CA ALA A 416 -5.01 -2.80 5.80
C ALA A 416 -4.12 -2.16 4.71
N LEU A 417 -4.02 -2.78 3.54
CA LEU A 417 -3.34 -2.20 2.37
C LEU A 417 -4.01 -0.89 1.90
N ALA A 418 -5.36 -0.83 1.93
CA ALA A 418 -6.11 0.37 1.55
C ALA A 418 -5.80 1.55 2.48
N ARG A 419 -5.73 1.27 3.78
CA ARG A 419 -5.38 2.26 4.81
C ARG A 419 -3.93 2.68 4.71
N LEU A 420 -3.00 1.77 4.43
CA LEU A 420 -1.59 2.11 4.21
C LEU A 420 -1.44 3.08 3.04
N GLY A 421 -2.10 2.82 1.90
CA GLY A 421 -2.09 3.74 0.77
C GLY A 421 -2.75 5.08 1.06
N GLN A 422 -3.87 5.08 1.80
CA GLN A 422 -4.54 6.30 2.24
C GLN A 422 -3.66 7.14 3.18
N ALA A 423 -3.01 6.49 4.15
CA ALA A 423 -2.09 7.15 5.07
C ALA A 423 -0.89 7.73 4.33
N SER A 424 -0.37 7.00 3.34
CA SER A 424 0.70 7.48 2.45
C SER A 424 0.31 8.74 1.68
N ALA A 425 -0.97 8.91 1.36
CA ALA A 425 -1.54 10.04 0.62
C ALA A 425 -2.01 11.22 1.49
N THR A 426 -1.87 11.15 2.83
CA THR A 426 -2.48 12.14 3.74
C THR A 426 -1.79 13.51 3.70
N GLN A 427 -0.48 13.55 3.50
CA GLN A 427 0.30 14.81 3.44
C GLN A 427 0.59 15.29 2.02
N GLN A 428 0.65 14.38 1.07
CA GLN A 428 1.06 14.62 -0.32
C GLN A 428 0.29 13.66 -1.23
N PRO A 429 -0.09 14.06 -2.47
CA PRO A 429 -0.71 13.15 -3.42
C PRO A 429 0.17 11.92 -3.68
N LEU A 430 -0.44 10.74 -3.66
CA LEU A 430 0.23 9.47 -3.91
C LEU A 430 0.20 9.14 -5.41
N LEU A 431 1.36 8.86 -5.99
CA LEU A 431 1.52 8.33 -7.33
C LEU A 431 2.10 6.91 -7.24
N LEU A 432 1.25 5.92 -7.50
CA LEU A 432 1.66 4.52 -7.51
C LEU A 432 1.91 4.09 -8.96
N PHE A 433 3.15 3.73 -9.27
CA PHE A 433 3.58 3.31 -10.60
C PHE A 433 3.96 1.83 -10.62
N ILE A 434 3.32 1.05 -11.49
CA ILE A 434 3.70 -0.34 -11.77
C ILE A 434 4.04 -0.48 -13.26
N ASP A 435 5.31 -0.78 -13.56
CA ASP A 435 5.74 -1.12 -14.91
C ASP A 435 5.40 -2.58 -15.25
N ASP A 436 5.08 -2.85 -16.52
CA ASP A 436 4.77 -4.19 -17.05
C ASP A 436 3.65 -4.96 -16.30
N LEU A 437 2.54 -4.28 -15.95
CA LEU A 437 1.41 -4.82 -15.17
C LEU A 437 0.84 -6.16 -15.70
N GLN A 438 1.03 -6.49 -16.98
CA GLN A 438 0.62 -7.81 -17.52
C GLN A 438 1.25 -9.01 -16.80
N TRP A 439 2.33 -8.80 -16.05
CA TRP A 439 3.03 -9.82 -15.28
C TRP A 439 2.69 -9.83 -13.79
N ALA A 440 1.79 -8.95 -13.32
CA ALA A 440 1.31 -8.99 -11.95
C ALA A 440 0.55 -10.30 -11.67
N ASP A 441 0.70 -10.81 -10.44
CA ASP A 441 -0.07 -11.93 -9.93
C ASP A 441 -1.55 -11.58 -9.73
N GLU A 442 -2.33 -12.62 -9.52
CA GLU A 442 -3.77 -12.53 -9.40
C GLU A 442 -4.18 -11.79 -8.13
N ALA A 443 -3.49 -12.05 -7.02
CA ALA A 443 -3.77 -11.44 -5.73
C ALA A 443 -3.48 -9.92 -5.76
N THR A 444 -2.42 -9.49 -6.44
CA THR A 444 -2.14 -8.07 -6.72
C THR A 444 -3.26 -7.39 -7.48
N LEU A 445 -3.78 -8.02 -8.54
CA LEU A 445 -4.88 -7.44 -9.32
C LEU A 445 -6.16 -7.33 -8.47
N ASP A 446 -6.50 -8.38 -7.72
CA ASP A 446 -7.67 -8.37 -6.84
C ASP A 446 -7.52 -7.31 -5.73
N ALA A 447 -6.31 -7.14 -5.16
CA ALA A 447 -6.01 -6.06 -4.22
C ALA A 447 -6.15 -4.67 -4.86
N LEU A 448 -5.53 -4.42 -6.01
CA LEU A 448 -5.65 -3.13 -6.71
C LEU A 448 -7.11 -2.77 -7.03
N HIS A 449 -7.95 -3.76 -7.33
CA HIS A 449 -9.39 -3.55 -7.49
C HIS A 449 -10.05 -3.07 -6.20
N TYR A 450 -9.78 -3.75 -5.08
CA TYR A 450 -10.30 -3.38 -3.75
C TYR A 450 -9.82 -1.98 -3.33
N LEU A 451 -8.51 -1.72 -3.45
CA LEU A 451 -7.88 -0.45 -3.14
C LEU A 451 -8.51 0.70 -3.93
N SER A 452 -8.68 0.52 -5.25
CA SER A 452 -9.29 1.52 -6.12
C SER A 452 -10.70 1.89 -5.70
N ARG A 453 -11.51 0.90 -5.29
CA ARG A 453 -12.86 1.15 -4.76
C ARG A 453 -12.82 1.97 -3.48
N ARG A 454 -12.01 1.55 -2.50
CA ARG A 454 -11.90 2.24 -1.21
C ARG A 454 -11.37 3.66 -1.35
N TRP A 455 -10.38 3.88 -2.20
CA TRP A 455 -9.83 5.21 -2.44
C TRP A 455 -10.81 6.12 -3.17
N SER A 456 -11.63 5.57 -4.08
CA SER A 456 -12.75 6.26 -4.72
C SER A 456 -13.82 6.68 -3.72
N ASP A 457 -14.30 5.74 -2.89
CA ASP A 457 -15.33 5.99 -1.87
C ASP A 457 -14.88 7.05 -0.84
N ARG A 458 -13.57 7.14 -0.55
CA ARG A 458 -12.98 8.06 0.43
C ARG A 458 -12.34 9.32 -0.19
N ALA A 459 -12.43 9.50 -1.51
CA ALA A 459 -11.84 10.63 -2.23
C ALA A 459 -10.33 10.84 -1.93
N VAL A 460 -9.56 9.75 -1.83
CA VAL A 460 -8.12 9.79 -1.50
C VAL A 460 -7.32 10.35 -2.69
N PRO A 461 -6.36 11.27 -2.50
CA PRO A 461 -5.60 11.87 -3.60
C PRO A 461 -4.55 10.92 -4.16
N VAL A 462 -4.99 9.96 -4.99
CA VAL A 462 -4.14 8.90 -5.59
C VAL A 462 -4.23 8.89 -7.11
N LEU A 463 -3.08 8.85 -7.78
CA LEU A 463 -2.97 8.52 -9.20
C LEU A 463 -2.29 7.15 -9.35
N LEU A 464 -2.98 6.21 -9.99
CA LEU A 464 -2.43 4.90 -10.35
C LEU A 464 -1.95 4.93 -11.80
N LEU A 465 -0.65 4.78 -12.02
CA LEU A 465 -0.03 4.73 -13.35
C LEU A 465 0.47 3.32 -13.65
N PHE A 466 -0.02 2.73 -14.73
CA PHE A 466 0.35 1.37 -15.12
C PHE A 466 0.84 1.32 -16.55
N ASN A 467 1.93 0.60 -16.81
CA ASN A 467 2.36 0.28 -18.16
C ASN A 467 1.90 -1.12 -18.55
N ARG A 468 1.45 -1.27 -19.81
CA ARG A 468 1.03 -2.55 -20.38
C ARG A 468 1.55 -2.75 -21.81
N ARG A 469 1.97 -3.97 -22.12
CA ARG A 469 2.34 -4.39 -23.48
C ARG A 469 1.15 -4.88 -24.29
N ILE A 470 1.01 -4.40 -25.53
CA ILE A 470 0.03 -4.89 -26.50
C ILE A 470 0.66 -6.06 -27.30
N GLY A 471 -0.07 -7.16 -27.51
CA GLY A 471 0.36 -8.26 -28.40
C GLY A 471 0.79 -9.59 -27.75
N THR A 472 0.95 -9.69 -26.42
CA THR A 472 1.26 -10.96 -25.74
C THR A 472 -0.01 -11.84 -25.58
N VAL A 473 -0.20 -12.82 -26.47
CA VAL A 473 -1.44 -13.62 -26.60
C VAL A 473 -1.83 -14.40 -25.32
N ARG A 474 -0.89 -14.71 -24.42
CA ARG A 474 -1.15 -15.58 -23.25
C ARG A 474 -1.81 -14.91 -22.04
N THR A 475 -1.79 -13.58 -21.93
CA THR A 475 -2.27 -12.81 -20.75
C THR A 475 -3.47 -11.89 -21.04
N GLN A 476 -4.07 -11.97 -22.24
CA GLN A 476 -5.01 -10.96 -22.73
C GLN A 476 -6.45 -11.04 -22.20
N SER A 477 -6.99 -12.22 -21.89
CA SER A 477 -8.40 -12.35 -21.51
C SER A 477 -8.68 -11.77 -20.11
N ARG A 478 -7.90 -12.19 -19.11
CA ARG A 478 -8.16 -11.86 -17.70
C ARG A 478 -7.86 -10.43 -17.30
N LEU A 479 -6.70 -9.89 -17.71
CA LEU A 479 -6.40 -8.47 -17.48
C LEU A 479 -7.45 -7.59 -18.19
N GLY A 480 -8.00 -8.06 -19.31
CA GLY A 480 -9.14 -7.44 -19.99
C GLY A 480 -10.41 -7.41 -19.14
N GLU A 481 -10.79 -8.53 -18.51
CA GLU A 481 -11.91 -8.62 -17.57
C GLU A 481 -11.71 -7.73 -16.34
N TRP A 482 -10.53 -7.80 -15.71
CA TRP A 482 -10.17 -6.96 -14.57
C TRP A 482 -10.27 -5.46 -14.89
N LEU A 483 -9.75 -5.04 -16.05
CA LEU A 483 -9.88 -3.65 -16.51
C LEU A 483 -11.33 -3.25 -16.79
N THR A 484 -12.19 -4.20 -17.17
CA THR A 484 -13.61 -3.92 -17.42
C THR A 484 -14.34 -3.72 -16.10
N ASN A 485 -14.07 -4.57 -15.11
CA ASN A 485 -14.65 -4.45 -13.77
C ASN A 485 -14.15 -3.19 -13.05
N LEU A 486 -12.92 -2.75 -13.28
CA LEU A 486 -12.38 -1.52 -12.68
C LEU A 486 -13.05 -0.24 -13.18
N LYS A 487 -13.51 -0.20 -14.44
CA LYS A 487 -14.13 0.99 -15.04
C LYS A 487 -15.40 1.45 -14.32
N SER A 488 -16.11 0.54 -13.65
CA SER A 488 -17.31 0.89 -12.87
C SER A 488 -16.99 1.45 -11.48
N VAL A 489 -15.73 1.32 -11.03
CA VAL A 489 -15.30 1.62 -9.66
C VAL A 489 -14.51 2.93 -9.60
N ILE A 490 -13.67 3.18 -10.59
CA ILE A 490 -12.75 4.33 -10.64
C ILE A 490 -12.57 4.81 -12.08
N SER A 491 -12.26 6.09 -12.25
CA SER A 491 -12.00 6.67 -13.56
C SER A 491 -10.73 6.07 -14.17
N LEU A 492 -10.87 5.32 -15.27
CA LEU A 492 -9.77 4.68 -16.00
C LEU A 492 -9.58 5.33 -17.37
N THR A 493 -8.37 5.82 -17.65
CA THR A 493 -7.97 6.33 -18.97
C THR A 493 -6.89 5.44 -19.58
N ARG A 494 -7.07 5.07 -20.86
CA ARG A 494 -6.05 4.36 -21.65
C ARG A 494 -5.36 5.33 -22.61
N LEU A 495 -4.03 5.33 -22.61
CA LEU A 495 -3.18 6.08 -23.52
C LEU A 495 -2.37 5.09 -24.34
N GLU A 496 -2.75 4.92 -25.61
CA GLU A 496 -2.04 4.06 -26.53
C GLU A 496 -0.86 4.81 -27.17
N LEU A 497 0.34 4.25 -27.05
CA LEU A 497 1.57 4.77 -27.63
C LEU A 497 1.86 4.04 -28.93
N GLY A 498 1.62 4.72 -30.05
CA GLY A 498 2.07 4.31 -31.37
C GLY A 498 3.53 4.66 -31.66
N PRO A 499 4.04 4.26 -32.85
CA PRO A 499 5.37 4.64 -33.32
C PRO A 499 5.54 6.16 -33.40
N LEU A 500 6.79 6.62 -33.41
CA LEU A 500 7.14 8.02 -33.67
C LEU A 500 6.76 8.39 -35.09
N SER A 501 6.19 9.57 -35.27
CA SER A 501 5.85 10.06 -36.60
C SER A 501 7.11 10.43 -37.39
N PRO A 502 7.03 10.52 -38.73
CA PRO A 502 8.12 11.05 -39.54
C PRO A 502 8.58 12.45 -39.08
N GLN A 503 7.67 13.27 -38.55
CA GLN A 503 7.98 14.59 -38.00
C GLN A 503 8.78 14.51 -36.69
N ASP A 504 8.48 13.52 -35.84
CA ASP A 504 9.24 13.29 -34.61
C ASP A 504 10.66 12.81 -34.93
N LEU A 505 10.82 11.91 -35.90
CA LEU A 505 12.14 11.49 -36.38
C LEU A 505 12.90 12.63 -37.05
N LEU A 506 12.20 13.52 -37.75
CA LEU A 506 12.80 14.73 -38.30
C LEU A 506 13.32 15.65 -37.20
N HIS A 507 12.57 15.82 -36.11
CA HIS A 507 13.02 16.62 -34.98
C HIS A 507 14.20 15.96 -34.24
N ILE A 508 14.20 14.63 -34.10
CA ILE A 508 15.37 13.88 -33.62
C ILE A 508 16.57 14.12 -34.55
N ALA A 509 16.39 13.97 -35.86
CA ALA A 509 17.44 14.21 -36.85
C ALA A 509 17.96 15.65 -36.81
N HIS A 510 17.10 16.68 -36.66
CA HIS A 510 17.57 18.05 -36.52
C HIS A 510 18.36 18.27 -35.23
N THR A 511 17.91 17.68 -34.12
CA THR A 511 18.62 17.79 -32.84
C THR A 511 19.99 17.11 -32.92
N LEU A 512 20.08 15.98 -33.61
CA LEU A 512 21.32 15.22 -33.76
C LEU A 512 22.25 15.77 -34.87
N LEU A 513 21.72 16.40 -35.93
CA LEU A 513 22.49 16.69 -37.16
C LEU A 513 22.70 18.17 -37.51
N THR A 514 21.99 19.13 -36.89
CA THR A 514 21.66 20.41 -37.56
C THR A 514 22.83 21.12 -38.28
N ALA A 515 22.67 21.21 -39.61
CA ALA A 515 23.61 21.73 -40.59
C ALA A 515 23.26 23.15 -41.10
N GLN A 516 24.29 23.83 -41.64
CA GLN A 516 24.30 25.04 -42.47
C GLN A 516 24.06 26.41 -41.79
N GLU A 517 25.14 27.05 -41.32
CA GLU A 517 25.21 28.51 -41.37
C GLU A 517 25.54 28.95 -42.79
N THR A 518 24.57 29.66 -43.38
CA THR A 518 24.75 30.53 -44.52
C THR A 518 25.73 31.65 -44.12
N LEU A 519 26.91 31.66 -44.74
CA LEU A 519 27.80 32.83 -44.69
C LEU A 519 27.01 34.08 -45.09
N PRO A 520 27.13 35.21 -44.37
CA PRO A 520 26.50 36.45 -44.78
C PRO A 520 27.09 36.88 -46.12
N THR A 521 26.22 37.02 -47.12
CA THR A 521 26.53 37.65 -48.40
C THR A 521 26.79 39.14 -48.16
N GLY A 522 28.05 39.57 -48.34
CA GLY A 522 28.39 40.99 -48.33
C GLY A 522 29.87 41.32 -48.50
N SER A 523 30.27 41.64 -49.73
CA SER A 523 31.48 42.41 -50.13
C SER A 523 32.81 41.62 -50.11
N ARG A 524 33.56 41.42 -51.20
CA ARG A 524 33.79 42.22 -52.42
C ARG A 524 34.16 41.32 -53.61
N ALA A 525 33.78 41.78 -54.81
CA ALA A 525 34.45 41.39 -56.04
C ALA A 525 35.91 41.88 -56.03
N GLY A 526 36.83 41.01 -56.45
CA GLY A 526 38.23 41.33 -56.67
C GLY A 526 39.12 40.09 -56.65
N ASP A 527 39.36 39.54 -57.84
CA ASP A 527 40.46 38.67 -58.28
C ASP A 527 41.29 37.91 -57.23
N LEU A 528 41.29 36.58 -57.33
CA LEU A 528 42.45 35.80 -57.76
C LEU A 528 42.05 34.31 -57.87
N SER A 529 42.24 33.79 -59.07
CA SER A 529 42.27 32.37 -59.39
C SER A 529 43.38 31.66 -58.62
N GLU A 530 43.10 30.51 -58.00
CA GLU A 530 43.95 29.32 -58.06
C GLU A 530 43.28 28.10 -57.39
N GLN A 531 42.97 27.11 -58.25
CA GLN A 531 42.86 25.67 -58.04
C GLN A 531 42.87 25.14 -56.60
N HIS A 532 41.78 24.48 -56.16
CA HIS A 532 41.82 23.26 -55.34
C HIS A 532 40.63 22.36 -55.71
N ASP A 533 40.91 21.06 -55.83
CA ASP A 533 40.05 19.98 -56.31
C ASP A 533 38.72 19.83 -55.54
N HIS A 534 37.64 19.63 -56.31
CA HIS A 534 36.31 19.28 -55.80
C HIS A 534 36.20 17.76 -55.57
N THR A 535 36.43 17.31 -54.34
CA THR A 535 35.75 16.12 -53.78
C THR A 535 34.59 16.60 -52.91
N SER A 536 33.47 16.93 -53.55
CA SER A 536 32.22 17.27 -52.87
C SER A 536 31.70 16.07 -52.07
N THR A 537 31.97 16.05 -50.76
CA THR A 537 31.32 15.16 -49.80
C THR A 537 29.86 15.61 -49.68
N THR A 538 28.94 14.91 -50.34
CA THR A 538 27.50 15.15 -50.23
C THR A 538 27.03 14.79 -48.82
N THR A 539 26.96 15.76 -47.90
CA THR A 539 26.31 15.59 -46.59
C THR A 539 24.81 15.39 -46.77
N LEU A 540 24.24 14.31 -46.22
CA LEU A 540 22.79 14.06 -46.20
C LEU A 540 22.08 15.13 -45.36
N SER A 541 20.98 15.68 -45.87
CA SER A 541 20.12 16.59 -45.11
C SER A 541 19.40 15.87 -43.96
N ALA A 542 18.97 16.62 -42.94
CA ALA A 542 18.22 16.08 -41.80
C ALA A 542 16.90 15.43 -42.26
N GLU A 543 16.27 16.00 -43.29
CA GLU A 543 15.05 15.48 -43.92
C GLU A 543 15.30 14.13 -44.60
N GLN A 544 16.41 13.98 -45.34
CA GLN A 544 16.77 12.72 -45.99
C GLN A 544 17.15 11.65 -44.97
N PHE A 545 17.89 12.01 -43.92
CA PHE A 545 18.27 11.08 -42.85
C PHE A 545 17.05 10.61 -42.05
N ALA A 546 16.13 11.51 -41.70
CA ALA A 546 14.89 11.16 -41.02
C ALA A 546 13.97 10.25 -41.87
N ALA A 547 13.86 10.52 -43.17
CA ALA A 547 13.09 9.69 -44.09
C ALA A 547 13.69 8.27 -44.22
N TRP A 548 15.03 8.17 -44.26
CA TRP A 548 15.73 6.89 -44.26
C TRP A 548 15.54 6.13 -42.94
N LEU A 549 15.72 6.80 -41.79
CA LEU A 549 15.46 6.21 -40.47
C LEU A 549 14.02 5.69 -40.36
N TYR A 550 13.04 6.44 -40.88
CA TYR A 550 11.65 6.02 -40.89
C TYR A 550 11.43 4.77 -41.77
N ALA A 551 12.06 4.70 -42.94
CA ALA A 551 11.92 3.54 -43.83
C ALA A 551 12.43 2.24 -43.19
N GLU A 552 13.59 2.31 -42.52
CA GLU A 552 14.22 1.16 -41.88
C GLU A 552 13.56 0.76 -40.55
N THR A 553 13.03 1.71 -39.78
CA THR A 553 12.53 1.46 -38.42
C THR A 553 11.01 1.52 -38.27
N GLN A 554 10.31 2.04 -39.29
CA GLN A 554 8.88 2.37 -39.26
C GLN A 554 8.48 3.23 -38.05
N GLY A 555 9.43 4.04 -37.52
CA GLY A 555 9.22 4.92 -36.37
C GLY A 555 9.22 4.25 -35.00
N GLN A 556 9.55 2.97 -34.89
CA GLN A 556 9.58 2.27 -33.59
C GLN A 556 10.77 2.75 -32.73
N PRO A 557 10.55 3.38 -31.55
CA PRO A 557 11.60 4.03 -30.78
C PRO A 557 12.79 3.11 -30.46
N PHE A 558 12.52 1.87 -30.02
CA PHE A 558 13.58 0.90 -29.72
C PHE A 558 14.45 0.58 -30.94
N TYR A 559 13.87 0.50 -32.13
CA TYR A 559 14.62 0.23 -33.36
C TYR A 559 15.41 1.45 -33.83
N VAL A 560 14.86 2.65 -33.64
CA VAL A 560 15.56 3.91 -33.91
C VAL A 560 16.81 4.02 -33.05
N VAL A 561 16.70 3.76 -31.74
CA VAL A 561 17.86 3.80 -30.83
C VAL A 561 18.91 2.77 -31.25
N ALA A 562 18.51 1.51 -31.46
CA ALA A 562 19.44 0.44 -31.82
C ALA A 562 20.18 0.70 -33.14
N LEU A 563 19.48 1.25 -34.15
CA LEU A 563 20.07 1.56 -35.45
C LEU A 563 21.03 2.77 -35.37
N LEU A 564 20.70 3.79 -34.58
CA LEU A 564 21.61 4.94 -34.36
C LEU A 564 22.88 4.52 -33.62
N GLU A 565 22.77 3.65 -32.62
CA GLU A 565 23.92 3.07 -31.92
C GLU A 565 24.80 2.23 -32.85
N GLU A 566 24.20 1.42 -33.73
CA GLU A 566 24.92 0.60 -34.72
C GLU A 566 25.66 1.45 -35.75
N LEU A 567 25.02 2.52 -36.25
CA LEU A 567 25.65 3.47 -37.15
C LEU A 567 26.84 4.17 -36.49
N LEU A 568 26.74 4.49 -35.20
CA LEU A 568 27.80 5.14 -34.46
C LEU A 568 29.01 4.21 -34.25
N GLU A 569 28.78 2.94 -33.94
CA GLU A 569 29.85 1.95 -33.80
C GLU A 569 30.59 1.63 -35.09
N HIS A 570 29.87 1.57 -36.21
CA HIS A 570 30.43 1.20 -37.51
C HIS A 570 30.87 2.42 -38.35
N GLY A 571 30.89 3.62 -37.75
CA GLY A 571 31.36 4.85 -38.40
C GLY A 571 30.41 5.42 -39.47
N GLY A 572 29.15 4.96 -39.51
CA GLY A 572 28.08 5.53 -40.33
C GLY A 572 27.55 6.88 -39.79
N LEU A 573 27.67 7.11 -38.49
CA LEU A 573 27.50 8.41 -37.82
C LEU A 573 28.81 8.81 -37.16
N VAL A 574 29.36 9.97 -37.55
CA VAL A 574 30.61 10.48 -36.96
C VAL A 574 30.30 11.58 -35.95
N PRO A 575 30.70 11.45 -34.68
CA PRO A 575 30.47 12.48 -33.66
C PRO A 575 31.41 13.67 -33.86
N ARG A 576 30.87 14.89 -33.76
CA ARG A 576 31.59 16.17 -33.82
C ARG A 576 31.08 17.08 -32.71
N PHE A 577 31.98 17.71 -31.96
CA PHE A 577 31.59 18.63 -30.89
C PHE A 577 31.50 20.07 -31.41
N LEU A 578 30.43 20.79 -31.08
CA LEU A 578 30.24 22.20 -31.46
C LEU A 578 30.01 23.06 -30.21
N GLU A 579 30.85 24.09 -30.05
CA GLU A 579 30.81 25.02 -28.90
C GLU A 579 29.43 25.69 -28.80
N GLY A 580 28.76 25.56 -27.65
CA GLY A 580 27.41 26.08 -27.41
C GLY A 580 26.24 25.19 -27.87
N LYS A 581 26.48 24.06 -28.57
CA LYS A 581 25.42 23.13 -29.04
C LYS A 581 25.63 21.65 -28.67
N GLY A 582 26.79 21.27 -28.12
CA GLY A 582 27.07 19.89 -27.69
C GLY A 582 27.53 18.98 -28.85
N TRP A 583 27.31 17.67 -28.72
CA TRP A 583 27.65 16.69 -29.76
C TRP A 583 26.64 16.71 -30.91
N ILE A 584 27.13 16.95 -32.12
CA ILE A 584 26.41 16.78 -33.38
C ILE A 584 26.98 15.56 -34.11
N PHE A 585 26.17 14.92 -34.95
CA PHE A 585 26.55 13.73 -35.69
C PHE A 585 26.51 14.02 -37.19
N GLU A 586 27.54 13.61 -37.92
CA GLU A 586 27.59 13.74 -39.37
C GLU A 586 27.32 12.37 -40.02
N PRO A 587 26.24 12.22 -40.80
CA PRO A 587 25.90 10.96 -41.45
C PRO A 587 26.75 10.81 -42.71
N GLN A 588 27.48 9.70 -42.84
CA GLN A 588 28.33 9.46 -44.00
C GLN A 588 27.51 8.94 -45.19
N ALA A 589 27.13 9.84 -46.10
CA ALA A 589 26.30 9.52 -47.27
C ALA A 589 26.90 8.44 -48.19
N ALA A 590 28.22 8.32 -48.25
CA ALA A 590 28.88 7.26 -49.02
C ALA A 590 28.56 5.86 -48.46
N LEU A 591 28.54 5.69 -47.12
CA LEU A 591 28.20 4.41 -46.47
C LEU A 591 26.70 4.09 -46.52
N LEU A 592 25.85 5.13 -46.54
CA LEU A 592 24.39 5.01 -46.61
C LEU A 592 23.87 4.76 -48.04
N GLN A 593 24.59 5.16 -49.10
CA GLN A 593 24.17 4.99 -50.51
C GLN A 593 24.88 3.85 -51.26
N THR A 594 26.05 3.38 -50.85
CA THR A 594 26.83 2.40 -51.64
C THR A 594 26.47 0.93 -51.40
N GLY A 595 25.52 0.62 -50.53
CA GLY A 595 25.34 -0.78 -50.10
C GLY A 595 26.61 -1.37 -49.50
N ALA A 596 27.52 -0.53 -48.96
CA ALA A 596 28.76 -0.95 -48.32
C ALA A 596 28.53 -1.80 -47.06
N PHE A 597 27.31 -1.78 -46.49
CA PHE A 597 26.77 -2.87 -45.68
C PHE A 597 26.34 -4.03 -46.59
N GLY A 598 27.27 -4.62 -47.34
CA GLY A 598 27.04 -5.53 -48.49
C GLY A 598 25.85 -6.47 -48.35
N GLY A 599 24.65 -6.06 -48.78
CA GLY A 599 23.41 -6.86 -48.67
C GLY A 599 23.16 -7.48 -47.28
N ARG A 600 23.69 -6.87 -46.20
CA ARG A 600 23.85 -7.46 -44.86
C ARG A 600 23.37 -6.57 -43.72
N LEU A 601 22.56 -5.54 -43.99
CA LEU A 601 21.71 -5.01 -42.91
C LEU A 601 20.61 -6.05 -42.67
N PRO A 602 20.52 -6.64 -41.47
CA PRO A 602 19.54 -7.70 -41.23
C PRO A 602 18.13 -7.15 -41.39
N ALA A 603 17.24 -7.90 -42.05
CA ALA A 603 15.90 -7.44 -42.39
C ALA A 603 15.02 -7.21 -41.14
N ASN A 604 15.50 -7.64 -39.97
CA ASN A 604 14.81 -7.52 -38.69
C ASN A 604 15.83 -7.38 -37.54
N VAL A 605 15.53 -6.52 -36.55
CA VAL A 605 16.35 -6.31 -35.34
C VAL A 605 16.62 -7.61 -34.57
N ARG A 606 15.77 -8.63 -34.73
CA ARG A 606 16.02 -9.96 -34.16
C ARG A 606 17.27 -10.62 -34.73
N GLU A 607 17.54 -10.49 -36.02
CA GLU A 607 18.75 -11.04 -36.66
C GLU A 607 20.00 -10.27 -36.20
N VAL A 608 19.87 -8.95 -35.97
CA VAL A 608 20.94 -8.13 -35.35
C VAL A 608 21.27 -8.65 -33.94
N LEU A 609 20.25 -8.78 -33.08
CA LEU A 609 20.43 -9.27 -31.71
C LEU A 609 20.94 -10.71 -31.65
N GLN A 610 20.49 -11.57 -32.58
CA GLN A 610 20.96 -12.95 -32.69
C GLN A 610 22.41 -13.02 -33.15
N SER A 611 22.81 -12.22 -34.14
CA SER A 611 24.21 -12.11 -34.56
C SER A 611 25.11 -11.61 -33.42
N ARG A 612 24.64 -10.64 -32.62
CA ARG A 612 25.36 -10.19 -31.41
C ARG A 612 25.52 -11.33 -30.41
N LEU A 613 24.46 -12.10 -30.13
CA LEU A 613 24.52 -13.25 -29.23
C LEU A 613 25.47 -14.35 -29.72
N ASP A 614 25.53 -14.59 -31.04
CA ASP A 614 26.40 -15.59 -31.66
C ASP A 614 27.89 -15.23 -31.61
N GLN A 615 28.21 -13.93 -31.55
CA GLN A 615 29.59 -13.42 -31.44
C GLN A 615 30.16 -13.52 -30.03
N LEU A 616 29.32 -13.75 -29.01
CA LEU A 616 29.77 -13.82 -27.61
C LEU A 616 30.50 -15.14 -27.29
N SER A 617 31.46 -15.04 -26.37
CA SER A 617 32.17 -16.22 -25.88
C SER A 617 31.21 -17.24 -25.24
N PRO A 618 31.57 -18.54 -25.20
CA PRO A 618 30.75 -19.56 -24.55
C PRO A 618 30.44 -19.25 -23.08
N ALA A 619 31.43 -18.73 -22.32
CA ALA A 619 31.27 -18.35 -20.92
C ALA A 619 30.21 -17.26 -20.75
N THR A 620 30.24 -16.23 -21.60
CA THR A 620 29.25 -15.14 -21.61
C THR A 620 27.86 -15.63 -21.96
N ARG A 621 27.74 -16.54 -22.94
CA ARG A 621 26.44 -17.14 -23.28
C ARG A 621 25.86 -17.97 -22.14
N ASP A 622 26.70 -18.72 -21.41
CA ASP A 622 26.24 -19.48 -20.25
C ASP A 622 25.88 -18.55 -19.06
N LEU A 623 26.56 -17.42 -18.86
CA LEU A 623 26.13 -16.39 -17.90
C LEU A 623 24.80 -15.74 -18.28
N LEU A 624 24.63 -15.37 -19.55
CA LEU A 624 23.37 -14.82 -20.05
C LEU A 624 22.23 -15.83 -19.97
N ALA A 625 22.52 -17.11 -20.18
CA ALA A 625 21.58 -18.21 -19.98
C ALA A 625 21.15 -18.34 -18.50
N ALA A 626 22.11 -18.28 -17.57
CA ALA A 626 21.82 -18.25 -16.13
C ALA A 626 20.96 -17.03 -15.74
N ALA A 627 21.33 -15.85 -16.22
CA ALA A 627 20.59 -14.61 -16.03
C ALA A 627 19.16 -14.72 -16.58
N ALA A 628 18.99 -15.29 -17.77
CA ALA A 628 17.68 -15.40 -18.40
C ALA A 628 16.74 -16.36 -17.66
N VAL A 629 17.30 -17.37 -16.98
CA VAL A 629 16.55 -18.32 -16.14
C VAL A 629 16.12 -17.71 -14.80
N LEU A 630 16.96 -16.87 -14.18
CA LEU A 630 16.63 -16.19 -12.91
C LEU A 630 15.67 -14.98 -13.07
N ASP A 631 15.50 -14.47 -14.30
CA ASP A 631 14.65 -13.33 -14.66
C ASP A 631 15.15 -11.97 -14.12
N HIS A 632 15.35 -11.81 -12.81
CA HIS A 632 15.66 -10.53 -12.15
C HIS A 632 16.60 -10.64 -10.93
N ASP A 633 17.15 -9.50 -10.49
CA ASP A 633 17.85 -9.27 -9.22
C ASP A 633 18.91 -10.32 -8.82
N PHE A 634 19.69 -10.78 -9.79
CA PHE A 634 20.74 -11.78 -9.58
C PHE A 634 22.12 -11.14 -9.34
N THR A 635 22.89 -11.75 -8.43
CA THR A 635 24.27 -11.35 -8.13
C THR A 635 25.26 -12.06 -9.05
N PHE A 636 26.48 -11.55 -9.13
CA PHE A 636 27.56 -12.21 -9.87
C PHE A 636 27.80 -13.65 -9.40
N GLU A 637 27.74 -13.87 -8.08
CA GLU A 637 27.89 -15.21 -7.49
C GLU A 637 26.78 -16.16 -7.95
N HIS A 638 25.53 -15.70 -7.96
CA HIS A 638 24.39 -16.52 -8.43
C HIS A 638 24.59 -16.94 -9.90
N LEU A 639 25.02 -16.01 -10.75
CA LEU A 639 25.27 -16.28 -12.17
C LEU A 639 26.39 -17.32 -12.36
N CYS A 640 27.54 -17.15 -11.70
CA CYS A 640 28.64 -18.10 -11.80
C CYS A 640 28.26 -19.51 -11.33
N ARG A 641 27.49 -19.61 -10.23
CA ARG A 641 27.04 -20.89 -9.67
C ARG A 641 26.12 -21.65 -10.64
N ILE A 642 25.16 -20.96 -11.26
CA ILE A 642 24.23 -21.58 -12.23
C ILE A 642 24.93 -21.87 -13.55
N ALA A 643 25.79 -20.97 -14.03
CA ALA A 643 26.58 -21.19 -15.24
C ALA A 643 27.65 -22.28 -15.05
N GLN A 644 28.03 -22.60 -13.80
CA GLN A 644 29.17 -23.46 -13.43
C GLN A 644 30.51 -22.94 -13.94
N LEU A 645 30.74 -21.63 -13.77
CA LEU A 645 31.97 -20.96 -14.16
C LEU A 645 32.82 -20.64 -12.94
N SER A 646 34.14 -20.67 -13.11
CA SER A 646 35.06 -20.12 -12.10
C SER A 646 34.88 -18.60 -11.98
N THR A 647 35.28 -18.02 -10.85
CA THR A 647 35.24 -16.55 -10.65
C THR A 647 35.97 -15.80 -11.75
N HIS A 648 37.10 -16.33 -12.24
CA HIS A 648 37.89 -15.68 -13.29
C HIS A 648 37.18 -15.71 -14.66
N GLU A 649 36.67 -16.86 -15.08
CA GLU A 649 35.91 -17.00 -16.33
C GLU A 649 34.60 -16.21 -16.27
N GLY A 650 33.97 -16.20 -15.09
CA GLY A 650 32.77 -15.43 -14.81
C GLY A 650 33.00 -13.93 -14.99
N LEU A 651 34.10 -13.39 -14.46
CA LEU A 651 34.42 -11.96 -14.58
C LEU A 651 34.63 -11.55 -16.04
N ILE A 652 35.42 -12.33 -16.79
CA ILE A 652 35.62 -12.09 -18.22
C ILE A 652 34.28 -12.10 -18.97
N GLY A 653 33.42 -13.08 -18.66
CA GLY A 653 32.12 -13.18 -19.32
C GLY A 653 31.13 -12.09 -18.90
N LEU A 654 31.19 -11.64 -17.65
CA LEU A 654 30.39 -10.52 -17.15
C LEU A 654 30.81 -9.21 -17.82
N ASP A 655 32.12 -8.94 -17.91
CA ASP A 655 32.67 -7.77 -18.60
C ASP A 655 32.22 -7.77 -20.07
N GLU A 656 32.27 -8.93 -20.74
CA GLU A 656 31.78 -9.07 -22.12
C GLU A 656 30.25 -8.85 -22.21
N ALA A 657 29.46 -9.35 -21.25
CA ALA A 657 28.00 -9.15 -21.20
C ALA A 657 27.59 -7.68 -20.95
N LEU A 658 28.34 -6.96 -20.11
CA LEU A 658 28.16 -5.53 -19.84
C LEU A 658 28.59 -4.69 -21.06
N ASN A 659 29.75 -4.98 -21.63
CA ASN A 659 30.26 -4.27 -22.82
C ASN A 659 29.37 -4.49 -24.06
N SER A 660 28.75 -5.67 -24.18
CA SER A 660 27.79 -5.97 -25.24
C SER A 660 26.37 -5.45 -24.96
N LEU A 661 26.15 -4.80 -23.81
CA LEU A 661 24.87 -4.24 -23.35
C LEU A 661 23.72 -5.27 -23.26
N PHE A 662 24.04 -6.54 -23.04
CA PHE A 662 23.01 -7.52 -22.68
C PHE A 662 22.58 -7.32 -21.23
N LEU A 663 23.54 -7.03 -20.34
CA LEU A 663 23.32 -6.76 -18.93
C LEU A 663 23.72 -5.33 -18.56
N ARG A 664 23.16 -4.83 -17.46
CA ARG A 664 23.59 -3.61 -16.76
C ARG A 664 23.57 -3.84 -15.26
N GLU A 665 24.38 -3.07 -14.55
CA GLU A 665 24.35 -3.01 -13.09
C GLU A 665 23.07 -2.30 -12.61
N SER A 666 22.48 -2.85 -11.56
CA SER A 666 21.36 -2.29 -10.82
C SER A 666 21.73 -2.20 -9.35
N ARG A 667 21.64 -0.99 -8.77
CA ARG A 667 21.88 -0.79 -7.34
C ARG A 667 20.55 -0.85 -6.60
N ARG A 668 20.33 -1.92 -5.82
CA ARG A 668 19.29 -1.91 -4.77
C ARG A 668 19.81 -1.17 -3.55
N GLN A 669 19.02 -0.26 -3.01
CA GLN A 669 19.21 0.25 -1.65
C GLN A 669 18.52 -0.72 -0.70
N SER A 670 19.27 -1.59 -0.04
CA SER A 670 18.80 -2.37 1.12
C SER A 670 19.96 -2.56 2.11
N GLU A 671 19.63 -2.70 3.40
CA GLU A 671 20.33 -2.09 4.54
C GLU A 671 21.59 -2.77 5.10
N SER A 672 22.17 -3.81 4.48
CA SER A 672 23.32 -4.51 5.12
C SER A 672 24.45 -4.97 4.21
N SER A 673 24.32 -4.86 2.88
CA SER A 673 25.43 -5.05 1.95
C SER A 673 25.19 -4.26 0.67
N HIS A 674 26.21 -3.54 0.18
CA HIS A 674 26.19 -2.92 -1.14
C HIS A 674 26.36 -4.00 -2.22
N THR A 675 25.42 -4.93 -2.30
CA THR A 675 25.49 -6.03 -3.28
C THR A 675 25.01 -5.52 -4.63
N ILE A 676 25.91 -5.53 -5.61
CA ILE A 676 25.62 -5.15 -6.99
C ILE A 676 24.82 -6.29 -7.63
N CYS A 677 23.61 -5.97 -8.08
CA CYS A 677 22.78 -6.89 -8.87
C CYS A 677 22.89 -6.55 -10.35
N TYR A 678 22.60 -7.52 -11.20
CA TYR A 678 22.62 -7.37 -12.65
C TYR A 678 21.22 -7.62 -13.21
N VAL A 679 20.87 -6.86 -14.25
CA VAL A 679 19.58 -6.99 -14.94
C VAL A 679 19.79 -6.87 -16.44
N PHE A 680 18.90 -7.49 -17.23
CA PHE A 680 18.91 -7.26 -18.67
C PHE A 680 18.59 -5.80 -19.00
N VAL A 681 19.32 -5.23 -19.96
CA VAL A 681 19.05 -3.86 -20.45
C VAL A 681 17.64 -3.78 -21.04
N HIS A 682 17.21 -4.84 -21.73
CA HIS A 682 15.87 -4.93 -22.30
C HIS A 682 15.33 -6.37 -22.27
N ASP A 683 14.04 -6.52 -21.95
CA ASP A 683 13.38 -7.81 -21.77
C ASP A 683 13.36 -8.67 -23.06
N LYS A 684 13.27 -8.02 -24.24
CA LYS A 684 13.42 -8.72 -25.54
C LYS A 684 14.77 -9.46 -25.69
N MET A 685 15.84 -8.97 -25.06
CA MET A 685 17.13 -9.67 -25.09
C MET A 685 17.10 -10.93 -24.22
N ARG A 686 16.50 -10.84 -23.03
CA ARG A 686 16.24 -11.99 -22.15
C ARG A 686 15.40 -13.05 -22.86
N GLU A 687 14.27 -12.65 -23.45
CA GLU A 687 13.37 -13.55 -24.20
C GLU A 687 14.10 -14.27 -25.34
N LEU A 688 14.97 -13.54 -26.06
CA LEU A 688 15.80 -14.11 -27.13
C LEU A 688 16.76 -15.17 -26.56
N VAL A 689 17.56 -14.82 -25.55
CA VAL A 689 18.51 -15.75 -24.92
C VAL A 689 17.80 -17.00 -24.41
N TYR A 690 16.73 -16.83 -23.63
CA TYR A 690 15.97 -17.94 -23.05
C TYR A 690 15.38 -18.88 -24.13
N ARG A 691 14.92 -18.32 -25.24
CA ARG A 691 14.34 -19.09 -26.34
C ARG A 691 15.40 -19.86 -27.14
N GLU A 692 16.57 -19.26 -27.39
CA GLU A 692 17.64 -19.87 -28.18
C GLU A 692 18.42 -20.96 -27.40
N MET A 693 18.36 -20.98 -26.06
CA MET A 693 18.99 -22.03 -25.24
C MET A 693 18.52 -23.45 -25.57
N GLY A 694 17.31 -23.62 -26.11
CA GLY A 694 16.70 -24.92 -26.35
C GLY A 694 16.15 -25.59 -25.07
N LYS A 695 15.32 -26.62 -25.22
CA LYS A 695 14.57 -27.23 -24.11
C LYS A 695 15.48 -27.91 -23.07
N GLU A 696 16.42 -28.74 -23.52
CA GLU A 696 17.28 -29.54 -22.61
C GLU A 696 18.23 -28.67 -21.78
N ARG A 697 18.82 -27.62 -22.38
CA ARG A 697 19.65 -26.67 -21.61
C ARG A 697 18.80 -25.92 -20.59
N ARG A 698 17.59 -25.48 -20.94
CA ARG A 698 16.69 -24.84 -19.95
C ARG A 698 16.42 -25.77 -18.77
N HIS A 699 16.13 -27.05 -18.99
CA HIS A 699 15.96 -28.02 -17.89
C HIS A 699 17.17 -28.07 -16.96
N VAL A 700 18.39 -28.14 -17.52
CA VAL A 700 19.64 -28.15 -16.74
C VAL A 700 19.81 -26.86 -15.94
N PHE A 701 19.65 -25.70 -16.56
CA PHE A 701 19.84 -24.41 -15.89
C PHE A 701 18.76 -24.17 -14.80
N HIS A 702 17.50 -24.54 -15.03
CA HIS A 702 16.47 -24.52 -13.99
C HIS A 702 16.80 -25.48 -12.85
N GLY A 703 17.36 -26.67 -13.13
CA GLY A 703 17.80 -27.60 -12.09
C GLY A 703 18.94 -27.05 -11.23
N ARG A 704 19.84 -26.25 -11.81
CA ARG A 704 20.91 -25.56 -11.06
C ARG A 704 20.36 -24.38 -10.25
N ALA A 705 19.47 -23.58 -10.84
CA ALA A 705 18.78 -22.50 -10.15
C ALA A 705 17.96 -23.03 -8.95
N LEU A 706 17.27 -24.17 -9.12
CA LEU A 706 16.55 -24.85 -8.06
C LEU A 706 17.44 -25.15 -6.83
N GLN A 707 18.68 -25.61 -7.05
CA GLN A 707 19.58 -25.90 -5.92
C GLN A 707 20.06 -24.62 -5.23
N LEU A 708 20.39 -23.58 -6.00
CA LEU A 708 20.76 -22.29 -5.43
C LEU A 708 19.62 -21.71 -4.57
N LEU A 709 18.40 -21.68 -5.10
CA LEU A 709 17.23 -21.10 -4.44
C LEU A 709 16.88 -21.80 -3.12
N LYS A 710 17.10 -23.13 -3.04
CA LYS A 710 16.93 -23.88 -1.78
C LYS A 710 17.94 -23.52 -0.71
N GLU A 711 19.17 -23.19 -1.11
CA GLU A 711 20.24 -22.87 -0.15
C GLU A 711 20.10 -21.45 0.42
N ILE A 712 19.55 -20.52 -0.37
CA ILE A 712 19.34 -19.13 0.05
C ILE A 712 17.95 -18.90 0.66
N ASP A 713 17.20 -19.97 0.92
CA ASP A 713 15.84 -19.94 1.48
C ASP A 713 14.87 -19.02 0.72
N ALA A 714 14.89 -19.13 -0.62
CA ALA A 714 14.01 -18.35 -1.48
C ALA A 714 12.52 -18.74 -1.30
N PRO A 715 11.56 -17.86 -1.62
CA PRO A 715 10.13 -18.13 -1.48
C PRO A 715 9.70 -19.45 -2.15
N ALA A 716 8.85 -20.24 -1.49
CA ALA A 716 8.53 -21.59 -1.95
C ALA A 716 7.95 -21.62 -3.37
N ALA A 717 7.18 -20.59 -3.75
CA ALA A 717 6.62 -20.45 -5.09
C ALA A 717 7.68 -20.29 -6.20
N GLU A 718 8.79 -19.61 -5.91
CA GLU A 718 9.91 -19.49 -6.85
C GLU A 718 10.65 -20.82 -6.98
N VAL A 719 10.91 -21.49 -5.85
CA VAL A 719 11.51 -22.83 -5.82
C VAL A 719 10.65 -23.84 -6.59
N ALA A 720 9.33 -23.81 -6.39
CA ALA A 720 8.37 -24.66 -7.10
C ALA A 720 8.42 -24.44 -8.62
N TYR A 721 8.51 -23.19 -9.07
CA TYR A 721 8.64 -22.87 -10.50
C TYR A 721 9.87 -23.53 -11.12
N HIS A 722 11.04 -23.38 -10.49
CA HIS A 722 12.28 -23.98 -11.00
C HIS A 722 12.25 -25.51 -10.92
N ALA A 723 11.60 -26.09 -9.91
CA ALA A 723 11.42 -27.55 -9.82
C ALA A 723 10.59 -28.11 -10.99
N VAL A 724 9.54 -27.40 -11.38
CA VAL A 724 8.65 -27.78 -12.48
C VAL A 724 9.38 -27.64 -13.80
N ALA A 725 10.06 -26.50 -13.98
CA ALA A 725 10.84 -26.23 -15.17
C ALA A 725 12.05 -27.18 -15.32
N SER A 726 12.59 -27.72 -14.24
CA SER A 726 13.65 -28.74 -14.28
C SER A 726 13.12 -30.18 -14.42
N GLY A 727 11.82 -30.41 -14.20
CA GLY A 727 11.22 -31.75 -14.20
C GLY A 727 11.56 -32.61 -12.97
N ALA A 728 11.93 -32.00 -11.85
CA ALA A 728 12.32 -32.72 -10.62
C ALA A 728 11.10 -33.09 -9.76
N THR A 729 10.42 -34.19 -10.08
CA THR A 729 9.09 -34.55 -9.53
C THR A 729 8.96 -34.45 -8.00
N ASP A 730 9.91 -34.98 -7.22
CA ASP A 730 9.92 -34.88 -5.73
C ASP A 730 9.98 -33.43 -5.24
N ALA A 731 10.82 -32.61 -5.86
CA ALA A 731 10.88 -31.18 -5.55
C ALA A 731 9.58 -30.46 -5.97
N VAL A 732 8.98 -30.84 -7.10
CA VAL A 732 7.72 -30.21 -7.56
C VAL A 732 6.61 -30.42 -6.53
N PHE A 733 6.42 -31.64 -6.04
CA PHE A 733 5.36 -31.93 -5.08
C PHE A 733 5.55 -31.11 -3.79
N ARG A 734 6.71 -31.23 -3.14
CA ARG A 734 6.97 -30.58 -1.84
C ARG A 734 6.90 -29.07 -1.92
N TRP A 735 7.52 -28.47 -2.94
CA TRP A 735 7.57 -27.02 -3.06
C TRP A 735 6.26 -26.43 -3.59
N SER A 736 5.48 -27.17 -4.40
CA SER A 736 4.12 -26.72 -4.75
C SER A 736 3.18 -26.78 -3.54
N LEU A 737 3.31 -27.78 -2.68
CA LEU A 737 2.55 -27.84 -1.42
C LEU A 737 2.89 -26.65 -0.50
N ALA A 738 4.19 -26.41 -0.28
CA ALA A 738 4.67 -25.27 0.52
C ALA A 738 4.27 -23.91 -0.07
N ALA A 739 4.39 -23.73 -1.39
CA ALA A 739 3.95 -22.52 -2.09
C ALA A 739 2.45 -22.29 -1.95
N GLY A 740 1.66 -23.37 -1.97
CA GLY A 740 0.22 -23.31 -1.73
C GLY A 740 -0.08 -22.83 -0.30
N ASP A 741 0.64 -23.36 0.70
CA ASP A 741 0.48 -22.99 2.10
C ASP A 741 0.85 -21.52 2.36
N GLU A 742 1.98 -21.05 1.81
CA GLU A 742 2.38 -19.64 1.87
C GLU A 742 1.33 -18.74 1.23
N ALA A 743 0.83 -19.09 0.04
CA ALA A 743 -0.19 -18.32 -0.65
C ALA A 743 -1.53 -18.30 0.12
N LEU A 744 -1.94 -19.43 0.71
CA LEU A 744 -3.16 -19.51 1.51
C LEU A 744 -3.05 -18.66 2.78
N HIS A 745 -1.89 -18.63 3.43
CA HIS A 745 -1.62 -17.83 4.63
C HIS A 745 -1.81 -16.32 4.42
N VAL A 746 -1.51 -15.83 3.21
CA VAL A 746 -1.70 -14.44 2.81
C VAL A 746 -3.00 -14.21 2.02
N PHE A 747 -3.90 -15.20 1.96
CA PHE A 747 -5.16 -15.13 1.22
C PHE A 747 -5.04 -14.90 -0.28
N ALA A 748 -3.91 -15.30 -0.89
CA ALA A 748 -3.77 -15.43 -2.33
C ALA A 748 -4.43 -16.73 -2.82
N ILE A 749 -5.75 -16.82 -2.63
CA ILE A 749 -6.53 -18.05 -2.74
C ILE A 749 -6.36 -18.75 -4.10
N ARG A 750 -6.33 -17.97 -5.19
CA ARG A 750 -6.18 -18.55 -6.54
C ARG A 750 -4.79 -19.09 -6.81
N ASP A 751 -3.75 -18.40 -6.33
CA ASP A 751 -2.38 -18.89 -6.39
C ASP A 751 -2.22 -20.17 -5.57
N ALA A 752 -2.81 -20.22 -4.37
CA ALA A 752 -2.85 -21.41 -3.53
C ALA A 752 -3.48 -22.60 -4.25
N ILE A 753 -4.69 -22.42 -4.83
CA ILE A 753 -5.37 -23.46 -5.62
C ILE A 753 -4.47 -23.95 -6.76
N ARG A 754 -3.86 -23.05 -7.53
CA ARG A 754 -2.97 -23.42 -8.65
C ARG A 754 -1.80 -24.30 -8.17
N HIS A 755 -1.16 -23.94 -7.07
CA HIS A 755 -0.03 -24.69 -6.52
C HIS A 755 -0.46 -26.05 -5.96
N TYR A 756 -1.58 -26.12 -5.23
CA TYR A 756 -2.12 -27.39 -4.76
C TYR A 756 -2.60 -28.30 -5.91
N GLU A 757 -3.26 -27.77 -6.93
CA GLU A 757 -3.65 -28.53 -8.13
C GLU A 757 -2.43 -29.08 -8.86
N GLN A 758 -1.34 -28.31 -8.90
CA GLN A 758 -0.08 -28.77 -9.47
C GLN A 758 0.52 -29.95 -8.69
N ALA A 759 0.52 -29.90 -7.36
CA ALA A 759 0.92 -31.04 -6.52
C ALA A 759 -0.01 -32.26 -6.76
N HIS A 760 -1.32 -32.03 -6.85
CA HIS A 760 -2.32 -33.05 -7.07
C HIS A 760 -2.20 -33.74 -8.45
N GLN A 761 -1.83 -33.02 -9.50
CA GLN A 761 -1.63 -33.59 -10.84
C GLN A 761 -0.52 -34.66 -10.89
N LEU A 762 0.53 -34.52 -10.07
CA LEU A 762 1.63 -35.50 -10.00
C LEU A 762 1.18 -36.83 -9.39
N ILE A 763 0.30 -36.74 -8.37
CA ILE A 763 -0.30 -37.92 -7.73
C ILE A 763 -1.20 -38.65 -8.73
N ASN A 764 -2.05 -37.91 -9.45
CA ASN A 764 -3.02 -38.50 -10.37
C ASN A 764 -2.36 -39.24 -11.55
N LYS A 765 -1.16 -38.81 -11.97
CA LYS A 765 -0.37 -39.50 -13.00
C LYS A 765 0.41 -40.73 -12.49
N GLN A 766 0.28 -41.07 -11.21
CA GLN A 766 1.05 -42.13 -10.53
C GLN A 766 2.57 -41.96 -10.65
N GLU A 767 3.05 -40.72 -10.80
CA GLU A 767 4.47 -40.41 -10.94
C GLU A 767 5.22 -40.46 -9.60
N MET A 768 4.50 -40.62 -8.47
CA MET A 768 5.07 -40.59 -7.12
C MET A 768 4.23 -41.38 -6.10
N GLN A 769 4.91 -41.97 -5.11
CA GLN A 769 4.31 -42.43 -3.87
C GLN A 769 4.47 -41.34 -2.80
N VAL A 770 3.34 -40.81 -2.32
CA VAL A 770 3.31 -39.74 -1.31
C VAL A 770 2.80 -40.33 0.02
N PRO A 771 3.41 -39.96 1.17
CA PRO A 771 2.90 -40.37 2.49
C PRO A 771 1.45 -39.93 2.72
N ALA A 772 0.68 -40.74 3.44
CA ALA A 772 -0.73 -40.44 3.74
C ALA A 772 -0.91 -39.08 4.46
N ALA A 773 0.01 -38.69 5.35
CA ALA A 773 -0.05 -37.41 6.04
C ALA A 773 0.05 -36.20 5.09
N GLU A 774 0.96 -36.23 4.12
CA GLU A 774 1.13 -35.16 3.12
C GLU A 774 -0.05 -35.11 2.15
N LEU A 775 -0.63 -36.26 1.79
CA LEU A 775 -1.86 -36.34 1.01
C LEU A 775 -3.04 -35.73 1.78
N ALA A 776 -3.18 -36.04 3.06
CA ALA A 776 -4.23 -35.51 3.91
C ALA A 776 -4.12 -33.99 4.02
N HIS A 777 -2.90 -33.47 4.21
CA HIS A 777 -2.62 -32.03 4.23
C HIS A 777 -2.98 -31.36 2.91
N LEU A 778 -2.51 -31.89 1.77
CA LEU A 778 -2.82 -31.34 0.44
C LEU A 778 -4.33 -31.25 0.20
N PHE A 779 -5.08 -32.33 0.42
CA PHE A 779 -6.53 -32.31 0.18
C PHE A 779 -7.26 -31.38 1.14
N THR A 780 -6.84 -31.32 2.41
CA THR A 780 -7.42 -30.42 3.41
C THR A 780 -7.24 -28.96 3.00
N GLN A 781 -6.02 -28.59 2.63
CA GLN A 781 -5.69 -27.21 2.29
C GLN A 781 -6.28 -26.79 0.93
N LEU A 782 -6.31 -27.69 -0.06
CA LEU A 782 -6.99 -27.44 -1.33
C LEU A 782 -8.51 -27.27 -1.14
N GLY A 783 -9.12 -28.11 -0.30
CA GLY A 783 -10.54 -27.99 0.05
C GLY A 783 -10.85 -26.65 0.71
N ARG A 784 -10.04 -26.23 1.71
CA ARG A 784 -10.16 -24.92 2.36
C ARG A 784 -9.96 -23.76 1.38
N ALA A 785 -9.00 -23.87 0.47
CA ALA A 785 -8.81 -22.85 -0.57
C ALA A 785 -10.05 -22.71 -1.47
N TYR A 786 -10.74 -23.81 -1.79
CA TYR A 786 -12.01 -23.77 -2.49
C TYR A 786 -13.16 -23.18 -1.66
N GLU A 787 -13.21 -23.46 -0.35
CA GLU A 787 -14.15 -22.82 0.59
C GLU A 787 -13.97 -21.30 0.61
N HIS A 788 -12.73 -20.81 0.72
CA HIS A 788 -12.44 -19.37 0.65
C HIS A 788 -12.82 -18.74 -0.69
N ARG A 789 -12.83 -19.51 -1.78
CA ARG A 789 -13.32 -19.07 -3.09
C ARG A 789 -14.86 -19.13 -3.19
N ASN A 790 -15.53 -19.61 -2.15
CA ASN A 790 -16.97 -19.91 -2.13
C ASN A 790 -17.37 -20.90 -3.23
N ASP A 791 -16.49 -21.85 -3.56
CA ASP A 791 -16.73 -22.93 -4.53
C ASP A 791 -17.00 -24.25 -3.79
N ALA A 792 -18.20 -24.35 -3.22
CA ALA A 792 -18.61 -25.51 -2.44
C ALA A 792 -18.57 -26.82 -3.27
N GLN A 793 -18.77 -26.76 -4.59
CA GLN A 793 -18.73 -27.94 -5.44
C GLN A 793 -17.31 -28.50 -5.57
N ALA A 794 -16.31 -27.63 -5.81
CA ALA A 794 -14.92 -28.04 -5.91
C ALA A 794 -14.35 -28.48 -4.55
N ALA A 795 -14.72 -27.81 -3.45
CA ALA A 795 -14.38 -28.22 -2.10
C ALA A 795 -14.95 -29.62 -1.78
N HIS A 796 -16.23 -29.85 -2.09
CA HIS A 796 -16.89 -31.14 -1.89
C HIS A 796 -16.21 -32.26 -2.69
N ALA A 797 -15.90 -32.02 -3.96
CA ALA A 797 -15.19 -32.99 -4.79
C ALA A 797 -13.82 -33.34 -4.21
N THR A 798 -13.07 -32.34 -3.72
CA THR A 798 -11.74 -32.53 -3.11
C THR A 798 -11.82 -33.39 -1.85
N TYR A 799 -12.74 -33.11 -0.94
CA TYR A 799 -12.89 -33.93 0.27
C TYR A 799 -13.46 -35.33 0.00
N GLN A 800 -14.28 -35.51 -1.04
CA GLN A 800 -14.70 -36.84 -1.49
C GLN A 800 -13.52 -37.66 -2.03
N MET A 801 -12.59 -37.01 -2.75
CA MET A 801 -11.36 -37.66 -3.20
C MET A 801 -10.47 -38.04 -2.02
N MET A 802 -10.35 -37.16 -1.02
CA MET A 802 -9.64 -37.46 0.24
C MET A 802 -10.25 -38.69 0.93
N LEU A 803 -11.57 -38.75 1.08
CA LEU A 803 -12.28 -39.88 1.68
C LEU A 803 -12.04 -41.20 0.91
N THR A 804 -12.10 -41.13 -0.41
CA THR A 804 -11.86 -42.31 -1.27
C THR A 804 -10.43 -42.81 -1.14
N THR A 805 -9.47 -41.89 -1.11
CA THR A 805 -8.03 -42.19 -0.95
C THR A 805 -7.73 -42.77 0.43
N ALA A 806 -8.34 -42.22 1.47
CA ALA A 806 -8.21 -42.71 2.84
C ALA A 806 -8.69 -44.17 2.98
N ARG A 807 -9.84 -44.48 2.38
CA ARG A 807 -10.40 -45.85 2.39
C ARG A 807 -9.55 -46.85 1.60
N GLN A 808 -8.96 -46.42 0.49
CA GLN A 808 -8.06 -47.26 -0.32
C GLN A 808 -6.74 -47.55 0.39
N SER A 809 -6.19 -46.55 1.09
CA SER A 809 -4.96 -46.68 1.87
C SER A 809 -5.17 -47.26 3.27
N ALA A 810 -6.42 -47.44 3.70
CA ALA A 810 -6.82 -47.85 5.04
C ALA A 810 -6.26 -46.91 6.15
N ASP A 811 -6.22 -45.61 5.88
CA ASP A 811 -5.79 -44.57 6.83
C ASP A 811 -7.00 -43.98 7.58
N PRO A 812 -7.21 -44.32 8.86
CA PRO A 812 -8.39 -43.87 9.60
C PRO A 812 -8.35 -42.38 9.97
N GLY A 813 -7.16 -41.79 10.12
CA GLY A 813 -7.01 -40.37 10.45
C GLY A 813 -7.48 -39.49 9.29
N MET A 814 -7.03 -39.81 8.08
CA MET A 814 -7.46 -39.16 6.85
C MET A 814 -8.95 -39.38 6.59
N GLU A 815 -9.48 -40.59 6.82
CA GLU A 815 -10.91 -40.88 6.63
C GLU A 815 -11.78 -40.03 7.58
N CYS A 816 -11.40 -39.97 8.87
CA CYS A 816 -12.10 -39.16 9.86
C CYS A 816 -12.04 -37.65 9.51
N SER A 817 -10.88 -37.15 9.09
CA SER A 817 -10.71 -35.76 8.69
C SER A 817 -11.58 -35.41 7.48
N ALA A 818 -11.59 -36.26 6.44
CA ALA A 818 -12.39 -36.05 5.23
C ALA A 818 -13.90 -36.00 5.55
N LEU A 819 -14.39 -36.91 6.40
CA LEU A 819 -15.78 -36.94 6.81
C LEU A 819 -16.18 -35.69 7.62
N ASN A 820 -15.30 -35.22 8.52
CA ASN A 820 -15.51 -33.98 9.26
C ASN A 820 -15.59 -32.76 8.32
N HIS A 821 -14.64 -32.61 7.38
CA HIS A 821 -14.67 -31.50 6.43
C HIS A 821 -15.91 -31.53 5.52
N LEU A 822 -16.30 -32.69 5.01
CA LEU A 822 -17.53 -32.84 4.23
C LEU A 822 -18.77 -32.45 5.03
N ALA A 823 -18.82 -32.83 6.32
CA ALA A 823 -19.95 -32.49 7.17
C ALA A 823 -20.04 -30.99 7.46
N VAL A 824 -18.89 -30.34 7.75
CA VAL A 824 -18.83 -28.89 7.97
C VAL A 824 -19.27 -28.14 6.72
N LEU A 825 -18.74 -28.50 5.55
CA LEU A 825 -19.07 -27.85 4.27
C LEU A 825 -20.57 -27.89 3.96
N ILE A 826 -21.22 -29.04 4.13
CA ILE A 826 -22.66 -29.14 3.82
C ILE A 826 -23.56 -28.62 4.96
N SER A 827 -23.00 -28.32 6.13
CA SER A 827 -23.75 -27.75 7.26
C SER A 827 -24.11 -26.28 7.07
N GLU A 828 -23.58 -25.60 6.04
CA GLU A 828 -24.02 -24.26 5.67
C GLU A 828 -25.48 -24.23 5.17
N ASP A 829 -25.94 -25.33 4.59
CA ASP A 829 -27.32 -25.52 4.14
C ASP A 829 -28.11 -26.29 5.19
N PHE A 830 -29.04 -25.61 5.87
CA PHE A 830 -29.90 -26.21 6.89
C PHE A 830 -30.67 -27.43 6.38
N SER A 831 -30.99 -27.51 5.08
CA SER A 831 -31.68 -28.67 4.50
C SER A 831 -30.82 -29.94 4.47
N GLN A 832 -29.50 -29.79 4.54
CA GLN A 832 -28.53 -30.89 4.49
C GLN A 832 -28.01 -31.31 5.87
N MET A 833 -28.50 -30.70 6.95
CA MET A 833 -28.11 -31.04 8.34
C MET A 833 -28.24 -32.54 8.69
N PRO A 834 -29.29 -33.28 8.26
CA PRO A 834 -29.35 -34.73 8.51
C PRO A 834 -28.20 -35.51 7.87
N ARG A 835 -27.76 -35.07 6.69
CA ARG A 835 -26.62 -35.67 5.99
C ARG A 835 -25.30 -35.31 6.66
N ALA A 836 -25.15 -34.06 7.14
CA ALA A 836 -23.99 -33.64 7.92
C ALA A 836 -23.82 -34.49 9.19
N MET A 837 -24.92 -34.72 9.93
CA MET A 837 -24.91 -35.57 11.12
C MET A 837 -24.52 -37.02 10.80
N ALA A 838 -25.04 -37.60 9.72
CA ALA A 838 -24.66 -38.95 9.29
C ALA A 838 -23.16 -39.08 9.03
N LEU A 839 -22.56 -38.10 8.32
CA LEU A 839 -21.12 -38.07 8.05
C LEU A 839 -20.29 -37.95 9.35
N LEU A 840 -20.73 -37.13 10.31
CA LEU A 840 -20.04 -37.00 11.59
C LEU A 840 -20.16 -38.25 12.46
N HIS A 841 -21.29 -38.98 12.41
CA HIS A 841 -21.40 -40.28 13.07
C HIS A 841 -20.46 -41.31 12.46
N ASP A 842 -20.36 -41.36 11.13
CA ASP A 842 -19.39 -42.22 10.45
C ASP A 842 -17.95 -41.84 10.86
N ALA A 843 -17.64 -40.53 10.94
CA ALA A 843 -16.34 -40.04 11.39
C ALA A 843 -16.01 -40.47 12.82
N LEU A 844 -17.00 -40.43 13.72
CA LEU A 844 -16.85 -40.84 15.11
C LEU A 844 -16.55 -42.33 15.21
N VAL A 845 -17.27 -43.17 14.47
CA VAL A 845 -17.03 -44.62 14.42
C VAL A 845 -15.60 -44.93 13.93
N VAL A 846 -15.10 -44.20 12.94
CA VAL A 846 -13.72 -44.36 12.44
C VAL A 846 -12.69 -43.93 13.49
N ALA A 847 -12.93 -42.79 14.16
CA ALA A 847 -12.05 -42.29 15.22
C ALA A 847 -11.99 -43.24 16.43
N GLU A 848 -13.13 -43.81 16.84
CA GLU A 848 -13.21 -44.78 17.94
C GLU A 848 -12.46 -46.08 17.61
N ARG A 849 -12.58 -46.58 16.38
CA ARG A 849 -11.87 -47.79 15.92
C ARG A 849 -10.36 -47.62 15.84
N SER A 850 -9.90 -46.42 15.51
CA SER A 850 -8.47 -46.08 15.44
C SER A 850 -7.88 -45.68 16.79
N HIS A 851 -8.72 -45.51 17.82
CA HIS A 851 -8.35 -45.03 19.14
C HIS A 851 -7.66 -43.64 19.12
N ASP A 852 -7.91 -42.83 18.09
CA ASP A 852 -7.40 -41.46 17.99
C ASP A 852 -8.27 -40.52 18.84
N LYS A 853 -7.82 -40.30 20.08
CA LYS A 853 -8.53 -39.43 21.04
C LYS A 853 -8.71 -37.99 20.53
N ARG A 854 -7.77 -37.46 19.74
CA ARG A 854 -7.87 -36.09 19.21
C ARG A 854 -8.95 -36.02 18.16
N ALA A 855 -9.00 -36.99 17.24
CA ALA A 855 -10.04 -37.09 16.23
C ALA A 855 -11.44 -37.32 16.84
N ILE A 856 -11.54 -38.14 17.90
CA ILE A 856 -12.80 -38.32 18.66
C ILE A 856 -13.27 -36.98 19.23
N ALA A 857 -12.40 -36.26 19.94
CA ALA A 857 -12.74 -34.99 20.57
C ALA A 857 -13.18 -33.93 19.52
N GLN A 858 -12.46 -33.81 18.41
CA GLN A 858 -12.79 -32.90 17.32
C GLN A 858 -14.15 -33.23 16.69
N THR A 859 -14.41 -34.51 16.44
CA THR A 859 -15.67 -34.97 15.83
C THR A 859 -16.86 -34.78 16.77
N GLN A 860 -16.68 -35.04 18.07
CA GLN A 860 -17.70 -34.78 19.07
C GLN A 860 -18.02 -33.29 19.19
N TRP A 861 -17.00 -32.41 19.13
CA TRP A 861 -17.24 -30.98 19.07
C TRP A 861 -18.05 -30.56 17.83
N SER A 862 -17.70 -31.09 16.65
CA SER A 862 -18.47 -30.86 15.41
C SER A 862 -19.93 -31.35 15.53
N LEU A 863 -20.15 -32.53 16.12
CA LEU A 863 -21.49 -33.08 16.42
C LEU A 863 -22.27 -32.18 17.36
N ALA A 864 -21.63 -31.67 18.42
CA ALA A 864 -22.25 -30.74 19.35
C ALA A 864 -22.76 -29.49 18.63
N ARG A 865 -21.93 -28.91 17.77
CA ARG A 865 -22.25 -27.71 16.99
C ARG A 865 -23.41 -27.93 16.02
N VAL A 866 -23.38 -29.02 15.23
CA VAL A 866 -24.48 -29.34 14.30
C VAL A 866 -25.79 -29.60 15.05
N ASN A 867 -25.74 -30.36 16.16
CA ASN A 867 -26.93 -30.61 16.99
C ASN A 867 -27.48 -29.33 17.63
N TYR A 868 -26.63 -28.35 17.94
CA TYR A 868 -27.07 -27.04 18.42
C TYR A 868 -27.88 -26.29 17.34
N TYR A 869 -27.41 -26.27 16.08
CA TYR A 869 -28.11 -25.58 14.99
C TYR A 869 -29.47 -26.19 14.66
N VAL A 870 -29.62 -27.51 14.77
CA VAL A 870 -30.94 -28.19 14.62
C VAL A 870 -31.75 -28.26 15.91
N LEU A 871 -31.32 -27.55 16.97
CA LEU A 871 -32.00 -27.46 18.26
C LEU A 871 -32.16 -28.78 19.03
N ASN A 872 -31.32 -29.78 18.75
CA ASN A 872 -31.22 -31.00 19.55
C ASN A 872 -30.26 -30.80 20.74
N LEU A 873 -30.71 -29.99 21.70
CA LEU A 873 -29.87 -29.48 22.80
C LEU A 873 -29.33 -30.59 23.72
N ASP A 874 -30.10 -31.66 23.96
CA ASP A 874 -29.67 -32.77 24.84
C ASP A 874 -28.48 -33.54 24.24
N ALA A 875 -28.59 -33.91 22.95
CA ALA A 875 -27.50 -34.56 22.24
C ALA A 875 -26.28 -33.62 22.11
N SER A 876 -26.54 -32.35 21.79
CA SER A 876 -25.52 -31.31 21.70
C SER A 876 -24.72 -31.17 23.00
N LEU A 877 -25.40 -31.10 24.15
CA LEU A 877 -24.77 -31.01 25.47
C LEU A 877 -23.92 -32.25 25.79
N SER A 878 -24.43 -33.45 25.48
CA SER A 878 -23.70 -34.70 25.70
C SER A 878 -22.40 -34.73 24.91
N TYR A 879 -22.45 -34.42 23.61
CA TYR A 879 -21.26 -34.37 22.77
C TYR A 879 -20.27 -33.30 23.20
N ALA A 880 -20.74 -32.10 23.55
CA ALA A 880 -19.88 -31.01 23.99
C ALA A 880 -19.11 -31.34 25.28
N ARG A 881 -19.77 -32.00 26.25
CA ARG A 881 -19.11 -32.45 27.49
C ARG A 881 -18.06 -33.52 27.26
N GLN A 882 -18.33 -34.46 26.35
CA GLN A 882 -17.37 -35.51 25.99
C GLN A 882 -16.16 -34.92 25.26
N ALA A 883 -16.38 -34.00 24.31
CA ALA A 883 -15.34 -33.28 23.60
C ALA A 883 -14.45 -32.49 24.57
N TYR A 884 -15.06 -31.74 25.50
CA TYR A 884 -14.34 -30.98 26.53
C TYR A 884 -13.49 -31.87 27.44
N ALA A 885 -14.04 -33.01 27.89
CA ALA A 885 -13.32 -33.94 28.76
C ALA A 885 -12.08 -34.53 28.07
N LEU A 886 -12.23 -34.99 26.82
CA LEU A 886 -11.11 -35.54 26.04
C LEU A 886 -10.09 -34.46 25.66
N ALA A 887 -10.54 -33.27 25.24
CA ALA A 887 -9.64 -32.17 24.91
C ALA A 887 -8.82 -31.73 26.13
N SER A 888 -9.42 -31.74 27.33
CA SER A 888 -8.74 -31.46 28.60
C SER A 888 -7.72 -32.53 28.96
N GLU A 889 -8.05 -33.81 28.76
CA GLU A 889 -7.11 -34.92 28.96
C GLU A 889 -5.87 -34.81 28.05
N LEU A 890 -6.06 -34.33 26.82
CA LEU A 890 -5.00 -34.18 25.81
C LEU A 890 -4.26 -32.84 25.85
N GLU A 891 -4.63 -31.93 26.77
CA GLU A 891 -4.09 -30.56 26.86
C GLU A 891 -4.18 -29.78 25.51
N GLN A 892 -5.23 -30.04 24.73
CA GLN A 892 -5.45 -29.39 23.43
C GLN A 892 -6.12 -28.02 23.61
N HIS A 893 -5.34 -26.97 23.82
CA HIS A 893 -5.84 -25.63 24.18
C HIS A 893 -6.96 -25.09 23.28
N ASP A 894 -6.83 -25.21 21.96
CA ASP A 894 -7.83 -24.70 20.99
C ASP A 894 -9.16 -25.43 21.10
N LEU A 895 -9.11 -26.76 21.21
CA LEU A 895 -10.31 -27.58 21.30
C LEU A 895 -11.00 -27.42 22.66
N ILE A 896 -10.24 -27.16 23.72
CA ILE A 896 -10.81 -26.81 25.03
C ILE A 896 -11.59 -25.49 24.94
N ALA A 897 -10.99 -24.44 24.37
CA ALA A 897 -11.64 -23.13 24.22
C ALA A 897 -12.92 -23.23 23.37
N ASN A 898 -12.86 -23.93 22.23
CA ASN A 898 -13.99 -24.17 21.35
C ASN A 898 -15.10 -25.01 22.00
N SER A 899 -14.75 -25.99 22.83
CA SER A 899 -15.72 -26.83 23.57
C SER A 899 -16.41 -26.05 24.68
N LEU A 900 -15.67 -25.22 25.42
CA LEU A 900 -16.24 -24.33 26.44
C LEU A 900 -17.18 -23.28 25.83
N ASN A 901 -16.80 -22.70 24.67
CA ASN A 901 -17.66 -21.75 23.97
C ASN A 901 -19.00 -22.39 23.59
N ILE A 902 -18.99 -23.55 22.91
CA ILE A 902 -20.25 -24.20 22.53
C ILE A 902 -21.06 -24.66 23.76
N LEU A 903 -20.41 -25.10 24.86
CA LEU A 903 -21.09 -25.38 26.13
C LEU A 903 -21.81 -24.15 26.68
N ALA A 904 -21.22 -22.97 26.61
CA ALA A 904 -21.87 -21.73 27.00
C ALA A 904 -23.13 -21.44 26.15
N TYR A 905 -23.07 -21.65 24.83
CA TYR A 905 -24.24 -21.51 23.96
C TYR A 905 -25.36 -22.51 24.30
N ILE A 906 -25.02 -23.78 24.52
CA ILE A 906 -26.00 -24.85 24.79
C ILE A 906 -26.66 -24.65 26.16
N THR A 907 -25.86 -24.44 27.21
CA THR A 907 -26.38 -24.22 28.58
C THR A 907 -27.24 -22.96 28.67
N ARG A 908 -26.88 -21.90 27.95
CA ARG A 908 -27.72 -20.70 27.77
C ARG A 908 -29.06 -21.04 27.10
N ALA A 909 -29.04 -21.81 26.00
CA ALA A 909 -30.26 -22.23 25.31
C ALA A 909 -31.16 -23.14 26.16
N LEU A 910 -30.58 -23.86 27.14
CA LEU A 910 -31.27 -24.64 28.16
C LEU A 910 -31.70 -23.83 29.38
N GLY A 911 -31.31 -22.55 29.48
CA GLY A 911 -31.69 -21.65 30.59
C GLY A 911 -30.85 -21.85 31.85
N GLN A 912 -29.72 -22.54 31.74
CA GLN A 912 -28.75 -22.76 32.80
C GLN A 912 -27.76 -21.59 32.84
N TRP A 913 -28.27 -20.41 33.23
CA TRP A 913 -27.54 -19.13 33.11
C TRP A 913 -26.22 -19.08 33.89
N GLU A 914 -26.17 -19.65 35.09
CA GLU A 914 -24.94 -19.67 35.91
C GLU A 914 -23.84 -20.53 35.28
N GLU A 915 -24.18 -21.73 34.79
CA GLU A 915 -23.25 -22.59 34.06
C GLU A 915 -22.78 -21.92 32.77
N ALA A 916 -23.70 -21.29 32.03
CA ALA A 916 -23.37 -20.56 30.81
C ALA A 916 -22.35 -19.43 31.04
N ALA A 917 -22.54 -18.64 32.12
CA ALA A 917 -21.59 -17.60 32.51
C ALA A 917 -20.21 -18.18 32.89
N SER A 918 -20.19 -19.31 33.61
CA SER A 918 -18.93 -19.97 34.01
C SER A 918 -18.15 -20.48 32.81
N TYR A 919 -18.81 -21.21 31.90
CA TYR A 919 -18.16 -21.72 30.69
C TYR A 919 -17.68 -20.58 29.77
N ALA A 920 -18.47 -19.52 29.63
CA ALA A 920 -18.09 -18.36 28.83
C ALA A 920 -16.87 -17.61 29.41
N GLU A 921 -16.75 -17.48 30.74
CA GLU A 921 -15.61 -16.83 31.38
C GLU A 921 -14.31 -17.64 31.22
N GLU A 922 -14.38 -18.96 31.36
CA GLU A 922 -13.21 -19.81 31.12
C GLU A 922 -12.78 -19.77 29.64
N ALA A 923 -13.74 -19.85 28.71
CA ALA A 923 -13.48 -19.71 27.28
C ALA A 923 -12.85 -18.34 26.95
N ARG A 924 -13.38 -17.26 27.53
CA ARG A 924 -12.87 -15.89 27.36
C ARG A 924 -11.40 -15.79 27.72
N GLN A 925 -11.00 -16.32 28.88
CA GLN A 925 -9.62 -16.28 29.34
C GLN A 925 -8.68 -17.02 28.39
N ARG A 926 -9.10 -18.18 27.88
CA ARG A 926 -8.31 -18.96 26.90
C ARG A 926 -8.16 -18.20 25.58
N PHE A 927 -9.24 -17.68 25.02
CA PHE A 927 -9.17 -16.91 23.77
C PHE A 927 -8.35 -15.63 23.93
N ALA A 928 -8.41 -14.95 25.08
CA ALA A 928 -7.55 -13.82 25.39
C ALA A 928 -6.06 -14.21 25.40
N THR A 929 -5.69 -15.34 26.03
CA THR A 929 -4.30 -15.83 26.02
C THR A 929 -3.81 -16.25 24.63
N GLN A 930 -4.72 -16.65 23.74
CA GLN A 930 -4.42 -17.00 22.35
C GLN A 930 -4.37 -15.78 21.41
N GLY A 931 -4.69 -14.58 21.89
CA GLY A 931 -4.83 -13.39 21.05
C GLY A 931 -6.10 -13.38 20.17
N ASN A 932 -7.04 -14.31 20.38
CA ASN A 932 -8.30 -14.35 19.63
C ASN A 932 -9.33 -13.37 20.23
N ARG A 933 -9.10 -12.08 19.97
CA ARG A 933 -9.91 -10.95 20.46
C ARG A 933 -11.37 -11.01 20.03
N MET A 934 -11.66 -11.61 18.86
CA MET A 934 -13.03 -11.76 18.37
C MET A 934 -13.81 -12.74 19.23
N MET A 935 -13.27 -13.95 19.45
CA MET A 935 -13.91 -14.94 20.32
C MET A 935 -13.93 -14.48 21.79
N GLU A 936 -12.96 -13.69 22.24
CA GLU A 936 -13.01 -13.03 23.55
C GLU A 936 -14.26 -12.13 23.68
N ALA A 937 -14.52 -11.28 22.68
CA ALA A 937 -15.69 -10.41 22.65
C ALA A 937 -17.01 -11.20 22.55
N ASP A 938 -17.04 -12.30 21.79
CA ASP A 938 -18.22 -13.19 21.74
C ASP A 938 -18.51 -13.81 23.12
N CYS A 939 -17.49 -14.33 23.81
CA CYS A 939 -17.64 -14.87 25.16
C CYS A 939 -18.12 -13.81 26.15
N LEU A 940 -17.60 -12.58 26.11
CA LEU A 940 -18.10 -11.46 26.93
C LEU A 940 -19.57 -11.13 26.64
N SER A 941 -19.98 -11.20 25.37
CA SER A 941 -21.38 -11.03 24.98
C SER A 941 -22.29 -12.14 25.52
N ARG A 942 -21.77 -13.37 25.65
CA ARG A 942 -22.49 -14.49 26.30
C ARG A 942 -22.56 -14.32 27.82
N ILE A 943 -21.49 -13.84 28.46
CA ILE A 943 -21.49 -13.49 29.88
C ILE A 943 -22.54 -12.40 30.15
N ALA A 944 -22.59 -11.37 29.31
CA ALA A 944 -23.56 -10.29 29.44
C ALA A 944 -25.01 -10.80 29.44
N ASP A 945 -25.36 -11.64 28.45
CA ASP A 945 -26.69 -12.25 28.36
C ASP A 945 -27.00 -13.12 29.58
N ALA A 946 -26.06 -13.97 30.01
CA ALA A 946 -26.25 -14.82 31.17
C ALA A 946 -26.44 -14.02 32.48
N ARG A 947 -25.66 -12.95 32.70
CA ARG A 947 -25.71 -12.13 33.92
C ARG A 947 -27.02 -11.36 34.06
N ILE A 948 -27.56 -10.79 32.99
CA ILE A 948 -28.90 -10.18 33.03
C ILE A 948 -29.93 -11.20 33.51
N ASN A 949 -29.90 -12.41 32.93
CA ASN A 949 -30.88 -13.44 33.21
C ASN A 949 -30.72 -14.07 34.60
N CYS A 950 -29.54 -13.98 35.22
CA CYS A 950 -29.31 -14.26 36.64
C CYS A 950 -29.82 -13.15 37.58
N GLY A 951 -30.30 -12.02 37.06
CA GLY A 951 -30.67 -10.85 37.86
C GLY A 951 -29.46 -10.01 38.29
N GLN A 952 -28.37 -10.01 37.52
CA GLN A 952 -27.15 -9.24 37.75
C GLN A 952 -26.91 -8.25 36.58
N PRO A 953 -27.82 -7.30 36.31
CA PRO A 953 -27.76 -6.47 35.12
C PRO A 953 -26.54 -5.52 35.08
N TYR A 954 -26.01 -5.11 36.24
CA TYR A 954 -24.81 -4.27 36.31
C TYR A 954 -23.52 -5.00 35.92
N GLU A 955 -23.41 -6.28 36.28
CA GLU A 955 -22.31 -7.13 35.77
C GLU A 955 -22.50 -7.40 34.28
N GLY A 956 -23.74 -7.62 33.84
CA GLY A 956 -24.10 -7.82 32.44
C GLY A 956 -23.69 -6.66 31.55
N ILE A 957 -24.04 -5.43 31.90
CA ILE A 957 -23.67 -4.26 31.10
C ILE A 957 -22.17 -4.01 31.07
N ALA A 958 -21.44 -4.26 32.17
CA ALA A 958 -19.99 -4.12 32.19
C ALA A 958 -19.34 -5.07 31.16
N ALA A 959 -19.79 -6.33 31.13
CA ALA A 959 -19.35 -7.31 30.14
C ALA A 959 -19.75 -6.90 28.71
N ALA A 960 -20.97 -6.42 28.50
CA ALA A 960 -21.46 -6.01 27.18
C ALA A 960 -20.70 -4.79 26.62
N ARG A 961 -20.39 -3.80 27.47
CA ARG A 961 -19.57 -2.64 27.08
C ARG A 961 -18.16 -3.06 26.73
N SER A 962 -17.56 -3.97 27.49
CA SER A 962 -16.25 -4.53 27.17
C SER A 962 -16.27 -5.28 25.84
N ALA A 963 -17.28 -6.13 25.60
CA ALA A 963 -17.44 -6.85 24.34
C ALA A 963 -17.53 -5.90 23.15
N TYR A 964 -18.41 -4.90 23.24
CA TYR A 964 -18.60 -3.91 22.17
C TYR A 964 -17.34 -3.07 21.94
N ALA A 965 -16.67 -2.62 23.00
CA ALA A 965 -15.40 -1.90 22.90
C ALA A 965 -14.32 -2.72 22.17
N ILE A 966 -14.14 -4.00 22.53
CA ILE A 966 -13.19 -4.90 21.84
C ILE A 966 -13.57 -5.03 20.36
N SER A 967 -14.85 -5.27 20.05
CA SER A 967 -15.33 -5.37 18.66
C SER A 967 -15.09 -4.11 17.82
N CYS A 968 -15.18 -2.94 18.45
CA CYS A 968 -14.89 -1.66 17.84
C CYS A 968 -13.38 -1.48 17.62
N GLU A 969 -12.56 -1.83 18.61
CA GLU A 969 -11.09 -1.79 18.56
C GLU A 969 -10.52 -2.68 17.44
N ILE A 970 -11.04 -3.90 17.31
CA ILE A 970 -10.64 -4.80 16.23
C ILE A 970 -11.28 -4.43 14.89
N GLU A 971 -12.22 -3.47 14.85
CA GLU A 971 -12.94 -3.06 13.65
C GLU A 971 -13.63 -4.23 12.89
N HIS A 972 -14.27 -5.15 13.61
CA HIS A 972 -14.89 -6.34 13.02
C HIS A 972 -16.41 -6.15 12.82
N PRO A 973 -16.94 -6.09 11.59
CA PRO A 973 -18.36 -5.78 11.34
C PRO A 973 -19.34 -6.75 12.01
N TRP A 974 -19.12 -8.07 11.86
CA TRP A 974 -19.96 -9.07 12.54
C TRP A 974 -19.87 -8.95 14.07
N GLY A 975 -18.65 -8.80 14.63
CA GLY A 975 -18.44 -8.58 16.06
C GLY A 975 -19.16 -7.34 16.59
N GLN A 976 -19.12 -6.22 15.86
CA GLN A 976 -19.83 -4.99 16.23
C GLN A 976 -21.34 -5.17 16.20
N ALA A 977 -21.87 -5.89 15.20
CA ALA A 977 -23.28 -6.22 15.13
C ALA A 977 -23.72 -7.21 16.23
N ASN A 978 -22.92 -8.23 16.53
CA ASN A 978 -23.18 -9.27 17.54
C ASN A 978 -23.06 -8.74 18.98
N CYS A 979 -22.02 -7.97 19.28
CA CYS A 979 -21.84 -7.36 20.60
C CYS A 979 -22.79 -6.17 20.78
N GLY A 980 -23.09 -5.43 19.71
CA GLY A 980 -23.95 -4.25 19.72
C GLY A 980 -25.37 -4.58 20.18
N TYR A 981 -26.03 -5.57 19.58
CA TYR A 981 -27.40 -5.93 19.99
C TYR A 981 -27.46 -6.39 21.46
N GLN A 982 -26.43 -7.08 21.95
CA GLN A 982 -26.35 -7.49 23.35
C GLN A 982 -26.16 -6.30 24.30
N LEU A 983 -25.35 -5.32 23.92
CA LEU A 983 -25.20 -4.07 24.66
C LEU A 983 -26.52 -3.30 24.71
N VAL A 984 -27.25 -3.20 23.59
CA VAL A 984 -28.57 -2.55 23.53
C VAL A 984 -29.52 -3.19 24.53
N ARG A 985 -29.62 -4.52 24.56
CA ARG A 985 -30.48 -5.25 25.51
C ARG A 985 -30.13 -4.92 26.97
N ASN A 986 -28.84 -4.91 27.31
CA ASN A 986 -28.37 -4.53 28.65
C ASN A 986 -28.73 -3.09 29.02
N LEU A 987 -28.51 -2.13 28.10
CA LEU A 987 -28.78 -0.72 28.32
C LEU A 987 -30.27 -0.44 28.53
N VAL A 988 -31.15 -1.14 27.80
CA VAL A 988 -32.61 -1.05 27.98
C VAL A 988 -33.02 -1.49 29.39
N GLU A 989 -32.51 -2.61 29.89
CA GLU A 989 -32.85 -3.13 31.22
C GLU A 989 -32.52 -2.14 32.35
N ILE A 990 -31.39 -1.46 32.27
CA ILE A 990 -30.92 -0.53 33.31
C ILE A 990 -31.34 0.94 33.08
N GLY A 991 -32.02 1.25 31.97
CA GLY A 991 -32.63 2.56 31.73
C GLY A 991 -31.79 3.58 30.96
N TYR A 992 -30.75 3.17 30.22
CA TYR A 992 -29.94 4.07 29.37
C TYR A 992 -30.47 4.09 27.93
N TYR A 993 -31.70 4.60 27.76
CA TYR A 993 -32.46 4.44 26.51
C TYR A 993 -31.88 5.17 25.30
N GLU A 994 -31.30 6.36 25.48
CA GLU A 994 -30.69 7.11 24.38
C GLU A 994 -29.42 6.42 23.84
N GLU A 995 -28.57 5.94 24.75
CA GLU A 995 -27.38 5.15 24.39
C GLU A 995 -27.79 3.87 23.68
N ALA A 996 -28.82 3.17 24.20
CA ALA A 996 -29.35 1.95 23.59
C ALA A 996 -29.83 2.21 22.15
N LEU A 997 -30.60 3.27 21.91
CA LEU A 997 -31.08 3.60 20.56
C LEU A 997 -29.93 3.93 19.61
N THR A 998 -28.93 4.68 20.09
CA THR A 998 -27.77 5.07 19.27
C THR A 998 -26.98 3.84 18.80
N ILE A 999 -26.67 2.93 19.73
CA ILE A 999 -25.95 1.69 19.40
C ILE A 999 -26.81 0.79 18.50
N ALA A 1000 -28.12 0.67 18.76
CA ALA A 1000 -29.01 -0.15 17.94
C ALA A 1000 -29.06 0.30 16.48
N LEU A 1001 -29.11 1.61 16.23
CA LEU A 1001 -29.10 2.16 14.87
C LEU A 1001 -27.78 1.85 14.16
N GLN A 1002 -26.65 2.01 14.86
CA GLN A 1002 -25.32 1.73 14.31
C GLN A 1002 -25.14 0.23 14.00
N SER A 1003 -25.47 -0.64 14.95
CA SER A 1003 -25.29 -2.09 14.80
C SER A 1003 -26.24 -2.67 13.74
N THR A 1004 -27.46 -2.15 13.62
CA THR A 1004 -28.41 -2.54 12.55
C THR A 1004 -27.91 -2.10 11.18
N ALA A 1005 -27.35 -0.89 11.06
CA ALA A 1005 -26.78 -0.43 9.79
C ALA A 1005 -25.61 -1.33 9.34
N ILE A 1006 -24.75 -1.75 10.27
CA ILE A 1006 -23.68 -2.71 10.00
C ILE A 1006 -24.28 -4.08 9.63
N ALA A 1007 -25.25 -4.57 10.38
CA ALA A 1007 -25.88 -5.88 10.13
C ALA A 1007 -26.52 -5.97 8.74
N ARG A 1008 -27.08 -4.87 8.21
CA ARG A 1008 -27.61 -4.80 6.83
C ARG A 1008 -26.57 -4.99 5.74
N THR A 1009 -25.28 -4.81 6.05
CA THR A 1009 -24.18 -5.07 5.11
C THR A 1009 -23.73 -6.52 5.09
N LEU A 1010 -24.18 -7.33 6.06
CA LEU A 1010 -23.80 -8.74 6.21
C LEU A 1010 -24.79 -9.64 5.47
N THR A 1011 -24.31 -10.76 4.93
CA THR A 1011 -25.13 -11.76 4.22
C THR A 1011 -25.93 -12.70 5.14
N PHE A 1012 -25.77 -12.56 6.47
CA PHE A 1012 -26.30 -13.51 7.45
C PHE A 1012 -27.62 -13.04 8.07
N ASN A 1013 -28.76 -13.58 7.63
CA ASN A 1013 -30.09 -13.09 8.05
C ASN A 1013 -30.34 -13.08 9.57
N ILE A 1014 -29.73 -13.99 10.32
CA ILE A 1014 -29.93 -14.08 11.78
C ILE A 1014 -29.32 -12.88 12.51
N ILE A 1015 -28.18 -12.34 12.07
CA ILE A 1015 -27.55 -11.19 12.75
C ILE A 1015 -28.38 -9.92 12.55
N LEU A 1016 -28.96 -9.75 11.36
CA LEU A 1016 -29.88 -8.65 11.07
C LEU A 1016 -31.16 -8.80 11.90
N PHE A 1017 -31.71 -10.01 11.98
CA PHE A 1017 -32.89 -10.31 12.80
C PHE A 1017 -32.70 -9.87 14.26
N VAL A 1018 -31.65 -10.30 14.94
CA VAL A 1018 -31.44 -9.97 16.38
C VAL A 1018 -31.17 -8.47 16.61
N ASN A 1019 -30.58 -7.79 15.63
CA ASN A 1019 -30.35 -6.34 15.69
C ASN A 1019 -31.67 -5.56 15.51
N LEU A 1020 -32.55 -5.99 14.61
CA LEU A 1020 -33.88 -5.40 14.43
C LEU A 1020 -34.76 -5.58 15.67
N ILE A 1021 -34.71 -6.76 16.30
CA ILE A 1021 -35.38 -7.03 17.59
C ILE A 1021 -34.87 -6.06 18.66
N SER A 1022 -33.55 -5.90 18.78
CA SER A 1022 -32.96 -5.01 19.79
C SER A 1022 -33.26 -3.52 19.52
N LEU A 1023 -33.33 -3.12 18.24
CA LEU A 1023 -33.75 -1.79 17.83
C LEU A 1023 -35.22 -1.53 18.19
N GLY A 1024 -36.11 -2.49 17.94
CA GLY A 1024 -37.51 -2.41 18.33
C GLY A 1024 -37.68 -2.33 19.86
N LEU A 1025 -36.94 -3.13 20.63
CA LEU A 1025 -36.91 -3.04 22.09
C LEU A 1025 -36.45 -1.66 22.60
N ALA A 1026 -35.45 -1.05 21.98
CA ALA A 1026 -35.02 0.31 22.32
C ALA A 1026 -36.12 1.36 22.05
N TYR A 1027 -36.86 1.22 20.94
CA TYR A 1027 -38.02 2.07 20.66
C TYR A 1027 -39.19 1.83 21.63
N GLN A 1028 -39.46 0.58 22.03
CA GLN A 1028 -40.47 0.26 23.05
C GLN A 1028 -40.12 0.91 24.39
N ALA A 1029 -38.85 0.85 24.80
CA ALA A 1029 -38.37 1.47 26.04
C ALA A 1029 -38.53 3.00 26.04
N LEU A 1030 -38.35 3.63 24.89
CA LEU A 1030 -38.61 5.06 24.66
C LEU A 1030 -40.09 5.41 24.45
N LEU A 1031 -40.99 4.42 24.50
CA LEU A 1031 -42.42 4.57 24.27
C LEU A 1031 -42.74 5.19 22.89
N LEU A 1032 -42.04 4.70 21.85
CA LEU A 1032 -42.22 5.07 20.44
C LEU A 1032 -42.79 3.87 19.64
N PRO A 1033 -44.06 3.50 19.87
CA PRO A 1033 -44.58 2.19 19.45
C PRO A 1033 -44.69 2.01 17.92
N GLU A 1034 -44.94 3.08 17.15
CA GLU A 1034 -44.97 2.97 15.67
C GLU A 1034 -43.59 2.62 15.08
N LYS A 1035 -42.51 3.17 15.66
CA LYS A 1035 -41.13 2.85 15.24
C LYS A 1035 -40.73 1.44 15.69
N ALA A 1036 -41.14 1.05 16.89
CA ALA A 1036 -40.94 -0.32 17.37
C ALA A 1036 -41.64 -1.36 16.48
N LEU A 1037 -42.91 -1.11 16.15
CA LEU A 1037 -43.70 -1.95 15.26
C LEU A 1037 -43.03 -2.13 13.90
N HIS A 1038 -42.52 -1.05 13.30
CA HIS A 1038 -41.83 -1.14 12.01
C HIS A 1038 -40.60 -2.06 12.06
N ALA A 1039 -39.76 -1.92 13.09
CA ALA A 1039 -38.56 -2.74 13.26
C ALA A 1039 -38.90 -4.22 13.52
N HIS A 1040 -39.91 -4.50 14.36
CA HIS A 1040 -40.34 -5.86 14.66
C HIS A 1040 -41.09 -6.53 13.50
N MET A 1041 -41.81 -5.78 12.66
CA MET A 1041 -42.40 -6.31 11.43
C MET A 1041 -41.32 -6.74 10.42
N GLU A 1042 -40.28 -5.93 10.23
CA GLU A 1042 -39.12 -6.31 9.39
C GLU A 1042 -38.43 -7.58 9.94
N ALA A 1043 -38.27 -7.69 11.26
CA ALA A 1043 -37.75 -8.90 11.89
C ALA A 1043 -38.67 -10.12 11.69
N TRP A 1044 -39.99 -9.94 11.76
CA TRP A 1044 -40.96 -11.00 11.53
C TRP A 1044 -40.89 -11.54 10.08
N GLU A 1045 -40.83 -10.66 9.08
CA GLU A 1045 -40.65 -11.04 7.67
C GLU A 1045 -39.37 -11.86 7.46
N LEU A 1046 -38.26 -11.46 8.10
CA LEU A 1046 -37.01 -12.23 8.07
C LEU A 1046 -37.15 -13.59 8.74
N SER A 1047 -37.92 -13.68 9.84
CA SER A 1047 -38.12 -14.94 10.58
C SER A 1047 -38.82 -16.02 9.75
N GLU A 1048 -39.66 -15.65 8.76
CA GLU A 1048 -40.29 -16.61 7.85
C GLU A 1048 -39.28 -17.31 6.92
N THR A 1049 -38.12 -16.67 6.69
CA THR A 1049 -37.05 -17.24 5.86
C THR A 1049 -36.11 -18.18 6.63
N VAL A 1050 -36.19 -18.18 7.97
CA VAL A 1050 -35.34 -19.01 8.84
C VAL A 1050 -36.22 -20.09 9.49
N PRO A 1051 -35.99 -21.39 9.25
CA PRO A 1051 -36.84 -22.47 9.75
C PRO A 1051 -36.63 -22.71 11.26
N SER A 1052 -37.08 -21.77 12.10
CA SER A 1052 -37.06 -21.90 13.57
C SER A 1052 -38.31 -21.30 14.19
N SER A 1053 -39.13 -22.15 14.81
CA SER A 1053 -40.32 -21.72 15.57
C SER A 1053 -40.00 -20.73 16.70
N ARG A 1054 -38.74 -20.71 17.19
CA ARG A 1054 -38.28 -19.80 18.24
C ARG A 1054 -38.27 -18.34 17.79
N TYR A 1055 -37.70 -18.05 16.61
CA TYR A 1055 -37.58 -16.68 16.11
C TYR A 1055 -38.94 -16.11 15.69
N THR A 1056 -39.76 -16.94 15.05
CA THR A 1056 -41.14 -16.57 14.70
C THR A 1056 -41.97 -16.29 15.95
N GLY A 1057 -41.89 -17.16 16.97
CA GLY A 1057 -42.58 -16.98 18.24
C GLY A 1057 -42.20 -15.69 18.95
N LEU A 1058 -40.90 -15.37 19.03
CA LEU A 1058 -40.41 -14.13 19.64
C LEU A 1058 -40.94 -12.88 18.92
N SER A 1059 -40.90 -12.88 17.59
CA SER A 1059 -41.37 -11.74 16.78
C SER A 1059 -42.87 -11.49 17.00
N ILE A 1060 -43.67 -12.55 17.01
CA ILE A 1060 -45.12 -12.47 17.27
C ILE A 1060 -45.40 -11.94 18.69
N SER A 1061 -44.66 -12.40 19.70
CA SER A 1061 -44.76 -11.88 21.06
C SER A 1061 -44.46 -10.38 21.14
N LEU A 1062 -43.44 -9.90 20.42
CA LEU A 1062 -43.09 -8.48 20.40
C LEU A 1062 -44.13 -7.63 19.65
N LEU A 1063 -44.67 -8.14 18.53
CA LEU A 1063 -45.78 -7.48 17.82
C LEU A 1063 -47.02 -7.34 18.71
N CYS A 1064 -47.34 -8.36 19.52
CA CYS A 1064 -48.41 -8.27 20.51
C CYS A 1064 -48.19 -7.07 21.47
N ILE A 1065 -46.96 -6.89 21.94
CA ILE A 1065 -46.58 -5.78 22.83
C ILE A 1065 -46.71 -4.44 22.11
N ASP A 1066 -46.24 -4.33 20.87
CA ASP A 1066 -46.32 -3.09 20.09
C ASP A 1066 -47.78 -2.65 19.88
N TYR A 1067 -48.65 -3.56 19.44
CA TYR A 1067 -50.08 -3.26 19.27
C TYR A 1067 -50.78 -2.93 20.60
N ALA A 1068 -50.41 -3.60 21.69
CA ALA A 1068 -50.90 -3.26 23.03
C ALA A 1068 -50.47 -1.84 23.46
N LEU A 1069 -49.24 -1.41 23.12
CA LEU A 1069 -48.75 -0.05 23.40
C LEU A 1069 -49.44 1.02 22.54
N ILE A 1070 -49.82 0.69 21.30
CA ILE A 1070 -50.63 1.54 20.41
C ILE A 1070 -52.07 1.65 20.93
N GLY A 1071 -52.57 0.60 21.59
CA GLY A 1071 -53.95 0.50 22.09
C GLY A 1071 -54.89 -0.29 21.19
N ASP A 1072 -54.36 -0.98 20.17
CA ASP A 1072 -55.12 -1.92 19.34
C ASP A 1072 -55.14 -3.31 19.98
N TRP A 1073 -56.03 -3.48 20.96
CA TRP A 1073 -56.13 -4.69 21.76
C TRP A 1073 -56.70 -5.89 20.99
N GLU A 1074 -57.46 -5.68 19.92
CA GLU A 1074 -57.97 -6.77 19.07
C GLU A 1074 -56.81 -7.43 18.32
N THR A 1075 -55.99 -6.63 17.65
CA THR A 1075 -54.78 -7.11 16.95
C THR A 1075 -53.75 -7.67 17.92
N ALA A 1076 -53.55 -7.04 19.08
CA ALA A 1076 -52.67 -7.56 20.12
C ALA A 1076 -53.12 -8.96 20.61
N SER A 1077 -54.42 -9.18 20.81
CA SER A 1077 -54.97 -10.48 21.21
C SER A 1077 -54.84 -11.54 20.12
N MET A 1078 -54.96 -11.16 18.84
CA MET A 1078 -54.70 -12.05 17.71
C MET A 1078 -53.25 -12.57 17.76
N TYR A 1079 -52.26 -11.67 17.90
CA TYR A 1079 -50.86 -12.06 18.01
C TYR A 1079 -50.58 -12.85 19.29
N ALA A 1080 -51.19 -12.51 20.43
CA ALA A 1080 -51.06 -13.30 21.65
C ALA A 1080 -51.50 -14.76 21.44
N ARG A 1081 -52.64 -15.00 20.78
CA ARG A 1081 -53.11 -16.36 20.47
C ARG A 1081 -52.18 -17.08 19.50
N GLN A 1082 -51.64 -16.38 18.50
CA GLN A 1082 -50.65 -16.95 17.59
C GLN A 1082 -49.36 -17.35 18.33
N ALA A 1083 -48.88 -16.50 19.25
CA ALA A 1083 -47.72 -16.80 20.08
C ALA A 1083 -47.94 -18.08 20.91
N LEU A 1084 -49.13 -18.25 21.51
CA LEU A 1084 -49.49 -19.46 22.26
C LEU A 1084 -49.37 -20.74 21.43
N VAL A 1085 -49.83 -20.72 20.17
CA VAL A 1085 -49.80 -21.89 19.28
C VAL A 1085 -48.37 -22.25 18.85
N MET A 1086 -47.52 -21.25 18.65
CA MET A 1086 -46.15 -21.42 18.18
C MET A 1086 -45.14 -21.74 19.29
N ARG A 1087 -45.55 -21.65 20.56
CA ARG A 1087 -44.67 -21.74 21.72
C ARG A 1087 -44.20 -23.18 21.96
N ASP A 1088 -42.88 -23.39 21.89
CA ASP A 1088 -42.24 -24.64 22.30
C ASP A 1088 -41.88 -24.58 23.80
N PRO A 1089 -42.50 -25.40 24.67
CA PRO A 1089 -42.20 -25.43 26.10
C PRO A 1089 -40.79 -25.94 26.44
N ARG A 1090 -40.07 -26.55 25.49
CA ARG A 1090 -38.66 -26.95 25.62
C ARG A 1090 -37.69 -25.86 25.19
N ALA A 1091 -38.16 -24.86 24.45
CA ALA A 1091 -37.39 -23.68 24.15
C ALA A 1091 -37.49 -22.72 25.35
N VAL A 1092 -36.35 -22.36 25.94
CA VAL A 1092 -36.34 -21.29 26.93
C VAL A 1092 -36.93 -20.03 26.28
N VAL A 1093 -38.01 -19.53 26.88
CA VAL A 1093 -38.59 -18.24 26.58
C VAL A 1093 -37.47 -17.22 26.73
N CYS A 1094 -37.13 -16.52 25.64
CA CYS A 1094 -36.29 -15.34 25.70
C CYS A 1094 -36.89 -14.41 26.76
N PRO A 1095 -36.19 -14.11 27.88
CA PRO A 1095 -36.68 -13.18 28.89
C PRO A 1095 -36.86 -11.74 28.35
N GLU A 1096 -36.48 -11.54 27.09
CA GLU A 1096 -36.54 -10.32 26.27
C GLU A 1096 -37.95 -9.79 26.03
N ALA A 1097 -38.96 -10.67 25.95
CA ALA A 1097 -40.35 -10.27 25.80
C ALA A 1097 -41.09 -10.47 27.13
N PRO A 1098 -41.50 -9.40 27.83
CA PRO A 1098 -42.33 -9.55 29.01
C PRO A 1098 -43.63 -10.28 28.62
N ARG A 1099 -44.00 -11.33 29.35
CA ARG A 1099 -45.18 -12.19 29.06
C ARG A 1099 -46.50 -11.55 29.48
N TRP A 1100 -46.46 -10.57 30.38
CA TRP A 1100 -47.67 -9.97 30.95
C TRP A 1100 -48.55 -9.19 29.93
N PRO A 1101 -48.04 -8.52 28.88
CA PRO A 1101 -48.87 -7.86 27.87
C PRO A 1101 -49.71 -8.86 27.07
N GLU A 1102 -49.17 -10.05 26.77
CA GLU A 1102 -49.94 -11.12 26.12
C GLU A 1102 -51.11 -11.56 27.01
N THR A 1103 -50.86 -11.75 28.31
CA THR A 1103 -51.90 -12.07 29.29
C THR A 1103 -52.99 -10.99 29.31
N VAL A 1104 -52.61 -9.71 29.33
CA VAL A 1104 -53.55 -8.58 29.29
C VAL A 1104 -54.35 -8.57 27.99
N ALA A 1105 -53.71 -8.78 26.83
CA ALA A 1105 -54.39 -8.81 25.54
C ALA A 1105 -55.41 -9.96 25.43
N LEU A 1106 -55.08 -11.15 25.95
CA LEU A 1106 -56.01 -12.28 26.02
C LEU A 1106 -57.22 -11.95 26.91
N LEU A 1107 -56.98 -11.38 28.10
CA LEU A 1107 -58.04 -10.99 29.04
C LEU A 1107 -58.96 -9.91 28.46
N TYR A 1108 -58.41 -8.94 27.72
CA TYR A 1108 -59.19 -7.88 27.07
C TYR A 1108 -60.27 -8.43 26.13
N THR A 1109 -59.96 -9.53 25.43
CA THR A 1109 -60.89 -10.21 24.51
C THR A 1109 -61.68 -11.36 25.14
N GLY A 1110 -61.63 -11.51 26.47
CA GLY A 1110 -62.37 -12.53 27.23
C GLY A 1110 -61.74 -13.93 27.23
N ALA A 1111 -60.50 -14.11 26.78
CA ALA A 1111 -59.82 -15.41 26.71
C ALA A 1111 -59.14 -15.82 28.05
N SER A 1112 -59.89 -15.74 29.16
CA SER A 1112 -59.35 -15.92 30.53
C SER A 1112 -58.78 -17.32 30.80
N THR A 1113 -59.39 -18.37 30.25
CA THR A 1113 -58.90 -19.75 30.42
C THR A 1113 -57.53 -19.94 29.77
N GLN A 1114 -57.35 -19.47 28.54
CA GLN A 1114 -56.08 -19.54 27.81
C GLN A 1114 -54.98 -18.75 28.54
N ALA A 1115 -55.32 -17.56 29.05
CA ALA A 1115 -54.40 -16.74 29.83
C ALA A 1115 -53.94 -17.44 31.12
N THR A 1116 -54.85 -18.16 31.80
CA THR A 1116 -54.56 -18.90 33.05
C THR A 1116 -53.64 -20.09 32.80
N GLU A 1117 -53.96 -20.91 31.80
CA GLU A 1117 -53.16 -22.08 31.41
C GLU A 1117 -51.75 -21.67 31.00
N ASP A 1118 -51.65 -20.64 30.16
CA ASP A 1118 -50.38 -20.10 29.71
C ASP A 1118 -49.50 -19.61 30.87
N LEU A 1119 -50.08 -18.84 31.78
CA LEU A 1119 -49.37 -18.30 32.94
C LEU A 1119 -48.91 -19.41 33.90
N GLN A 1120 -49.69 -20.48 34.06
CA GLN A 1120 -49.29 -21.64 34.86
C GLN A 1120 -48.08 -22.36 34.24
N THR A 1121 -48.07 -22.54 32.93
CA THR A 1121 -46.91 -23.08 32.21
C THR A 1121 -45.69 -22.17 32.35
N PHE A 1122 -45.86 -20.84 32.32
CA PHE A 1122 -44.76 -19.90 32.56
C PHE A 1122 -44.10 -20.12 33.92
N TYR A 1123 -44.91 -20.26 34.97
CA TYR A 1123 -44.43 -20.41 36.33
C TYR A 1123 -43.66 -21.72 36.51
N GLN A 1124 -44.16 -22.81 35.93
CA GLN A 1124 -43.49 -24.12 36.01
C GLN A 1124 -42.10 -24.09 35.37
N LEU A 1125 -41.94 -23.35 34.27
CA LEU A 1125 -40.68 -23.29 33.53
C LEU A 1125 -39.71 -22.24 34.10
N PHE A 1126 -40.20 -21.10 34.58
CA PHE A 1126 -39.35 -19.93 34.90
C PHE A 1126 -39.57 -19.35 36.30
N GLY A 1127 -40.41 -19.94 37.14
CA GLY A 1127 -40.74 -19.40 38.46
C GLY A 1127 -39.55 -19.29 39.43
N ALA A 1128 -38.47 -20.03 39.19
CA ALA A 1128 -37.22 -19.93 39.96
C ALA A 1128 -36.32 -18.76 39.50
N ASN A 1129 -36.53 -18.22 38.30
CA ASN A 1129 -35.72 -17.13 37.75
C ASN A 1129 -36.23 -15.79 38.29
N LYS A 1130 -35.37 -15.04 38.99
CA LYS A 1130 -35.73 -13.74 39.60
C LYS A 1130 -36.17 -12.69 38.58
N ARG A 1131 -35.54 -12.62 37.41
CA ARG A 1131 -35.89 -11.66 36.34
C ARG A 1131 -37.27 -11.98 35.75
N CYS A 1132 -37.54 -13.26 35.45
CA CYS A 1132 -38.84 -13.71 34.92
C CYS A 1132 -39.96 -13.60 35.96
N SER A 1133 -39.64 -13.70 37.25
CA SER A 1133 -40.61 -13.58 38.35
C SER A 1133 -41.33 -12.22 38.38
N ILE A 1134 -40.67 -11.15 37.92
CA ILE A 1134 -41.31 -9.83 37.77
C ILE A 1134 -42.42 -9.90 36.74
N SER A 1135 -42.13 -10.41 35.54
CA SER A 1135 -43.14 -10.56 34.49
C SER A 1135 -44.26 -11.51 34.90
N TYR A 1136 -43.95 -12.59 35.64
CA TYR A 1136 -44.94 -13.52 36.16
C TYR A 1136 -45.88 -12.82 37.16
N ALA A 1137 -45.33 -12.09 38.12
CA ALA A 1137 -46.10 -11.38 39.13
C ALA A 1137 -47.02 -10.32 38.49
N ARG A 1138 -46.55 -9.60 37.46
CA ARG A 1138 -47.38 -8.65 36.71
C ARG A 1138 -48.51 -9.33 35.94
N ALA A 1139 -48.24 -10.43 35.25
CA ALA A 1139 -49.25 -11.21 34.54
C ALA A 1139 -50.31 -11.78 35.50
N ARG A 1140 -49.86 -12.30 36.65
CA ARG A 1140 -50.73 -12.83 37.70
C ARG A 1140 -51.62 -11.75 38.31
N ALA A 1141 -51.08 -10.55 38.49
CA ALA A 1141 -51.87 -9.41 38.94
C ALA A 1141 -52.99 -9.05 37.97
N ALA A 1142 -52.70 -8.98 36.66
CA ALA A 1142 -53.71 -8.72 35.64
C ALA A 1142 -54.81 -9.80 35.61
N LEU A 1143 -54.43 -11.06 35.75
CA LEU A 1143 -55.39 -12.17 35.84
C LEU A 1143 -56.26 -12.10 37.10
N ALA A 1144 -55.65 -11.84 38.26
CA ALA A 1144 -56.36 -11.67 39.52
C ALA A 1144 -57.33 -10.49 39.48
N GLU A 1145 -56.94 -9.37 38.87
CA GLU A 1145 -57.80 -8.20 38.66
C GLU A 1145 -59.01 -8.54 37.79
N ALA A 1146 -58.80 -9.26 36.68
CA ALA A 1146 -59.89 -9.72 35.81
C ALA A 1146 -60.84 -10.73 36.48
N GLN A 1147 -60.36 -11.46 37.51
CA GLN A 1147 -61.15 -12.39 38.32
C GLN A 1147 -61.82 -11.73 39.53
N GLY A 1148 -61.55 -10.45 39.80
CA GLY A 1148 -62.05 -9.73 40.97
C GLY A 1148 -61.28 -9.98 42.27
N GLU A 1149 -60.14 -10.67 42.21
CA GLU A 1149 -59.26 -10.99 43.35
C GLU A 1149 -58.28 -9.83 43.65
N THR A 1150 -58.83 -8.68 44.04
CA THR A 1150 -58.08 -7.41 44.17
C THR A 1150 -56.93 -7.44 45.18
N GLU A 1151 -57.08 -8.12 46.32
CA GLU A 1151 -55.99 -8.31 47.31
C GLU A 1151 -54.81 -9.11 46.76
N GLN A 1152 -55.11 -10.12 45.94
CA GLN A 1152 -54.08 -10.93 45.28
C GLN A 1152 -53.36 -10.13 44.20
N ALA A 1153 -54.10 -9.30 43.45
CA ALA A 1153 -53.52 -8.39 42.47
C ALA A 1153 -52.56 -7.38 43.11
N LEU A 1154 -52.94 -6.76 44.25
CA LEU A 1154 -52.08 -5.88 45.03
C LEU A 1154 -50.80 -6.58 45.48
N THR A 1155 -50.92 -7.76 46.08
CA THR A 1155 -49.78 -8.54 46.56
C THR A 1155 -48.80 -8.85 45.43
N CYS A 1156 -49.31 -9.27 44.27
CA CYS A 1156 -48.49 -9.59 43.11
C CYS A 1156 -47.78 -8.35 42.54
N LEU A 1157 -48.46 -7.20 42.45
CA LEU A 1157 -47.82 -5.96 41.97
C LEU A 1157 -46.78 -5.41 42.96
N GLN A 1158 -47.02 -5.52 44.27
CA GLN A 1158 -46.03 -5.16 45.30
C GLN A 1158 -44.78 -6.04 45.19
N GLN A 1159 -44.95 -7.36 44.99
CA GLN A 1159 -43.84 -8.27 44.73
C GLN A 1159 -43.07 -7.89 43.45
N ALA A 1160 -43.78 -7.56 42.36
CA ALA A 1160 -43.15 -7.13 41.11
C ALA A 1160 -42.32 -5.84 41.29
N SER A 1161 -42.88 -4.83 41.96
CA SER A 1161 -42.16 -3.57 42.23
C SER A 1161 -40.93 -3.78 43.13
N ALA A 1162 -41.07 -4.57 44.21
CA ALA A 1162 -39.98 -4.86 45.12
C ALA A 1162 -38.83 -5.58 44.40
N LEU A 1163 -39.14 -6.63 43.64
CA LEU A 1163 -38.15 -7.36 42.85
C LEU A 1163 -37.48 -6.48 41.79
N ALA A 1164 -38.26 -5.66 41.07
CA ALA A 1164 -37.71 -4.73 40.08
C ALA A 1164 -36.77 -3.69 40.71
N LYS A 1165 -37.09 -3.22 41.93
CA LYS A 1165 -36.21 -2.33 42.70
C LYS A 1165 -34.93 -3.04 43.13
N ASP A 1166 -35.04 -4.25 43.68
CA ASP A 1166 -33.91 -5.03 44.19
C ASP A 1166 -32.92 -5.41 43.07
N LEU A 1167 -33.43 -5.73 41.88
CA LEU A 1167 -32.61 -6.03 40.71
C LEU A 1167 -32.10 -4.78 39.98
N GLY A 1168 -32.60 -3.58 40.31
CA GLY A 1168 -32.20 -2.34 39.64
C GLY A 1168 -32.76 -2.18 38.23
N LEU A 1169 -34.02 -2.57 38.01
CA LEU A 1169 -34.72 -2.54 36.72
C LEU A 1169 -35.75 -1.40 36.70
N PRO A 1170 -35.35 -0.15 36.41
CA PRO A 1170 -36.24 1.01 36.53
C PRO A 1170 -37.44 0.93 35.61
N GLY A 1171 -37.27 0.41 34.38
CA GLY A 1171 -38.34 0.27 33.38
C GLY A 1171 -39.51 -0.61 33.86
N GLU A 1172 -39.21 -1.72 34.55
CA GLU A 1172 -40.22 -2.60 35.14
C GLU A 1172 -40.83 -2.00 36.40
N ARG A 1173 -40.01 -1.35 37.22
CA ARG A 1173 -40.42 -0.78 38.52
C ARG A 1173 -41.48 0.31 38.35
N TRP A 1174 -41.26 1.29 37.50
CA TRP A 1174 -42.21 2.40 37.36
C TRP A 1174 -43.56 1.92 36.81
N GLN A 1175 -43.55 0.93 35.91
CA GLN A 1175 -44.78 0.36 35.36
C GLN A 1175 -45.56 -0.45 36.41
N ALA A 1176 -44.88 -1.20 37.27
CA ALA A 1176 -45.51 -1.90 38.39
C ALA A 1176 -46.11 -0.94 39.42
N GLU A 1177 -45.39 0.13 39.79
CA GLU A 1177 -45.89 1.20 40.67
C GLU A 1177 -47.07 1.96 40.05
N ALA A 1178 -47.03 2.23 38.74
CA ALA A 1178 -48.14 2.85 38.03
C ALA A 1178 -49.40 1.96 38.03
N ALA A 1179 -49.23 0.64 37.90
CA ALA A 1179 -50.32 -0.32 38.02
C ALA A 1179 -50.88 -0.38 39.45
N LEU A 1180 -50.02 -0.35 40.49
CA LEU A 1180 -50.45 -0.24 41.88
C LEU A 1180 -51.28 1.04 42.11
N GLY A 1181 -50.83 2.17 41.58
CA GLY A 1181 -51.56 3.44 41.69
C GLY A 1181 -52.95 3.36 41.08
N ARG A 1182 -53.09 2.75 39.90
CA ARG A 1182 -54.40 2.55 39.24
C ARG A 1182 -55.31 1.62 40.04
N LEU A 1183 -54.77 0.56 40.63
CA LEU A 1183 -55.54 -0.40 41.43
C LEU A 1183 -55.99 0.19 42.78
N HIS A 1184 -55.14 0.96 43.46
CA HIS A 1184 -55.56 1.72 44.65
C HIS A 1184 -56.59 2.79 44.30
N GLN A 1185 -56.45 3.44 43.15
CA GLN A 1185 -57.42 4.43 42.67
C GLN A 1185 -58.80 3.81 42.40
N SER A 1186 -58.87 2.60 41.83
CA SER A 1186 -60.14 1.90 41.61
C SER A 1186 -60.80 1.41 42.91
N ARG A 1187 -60.04 1.32 44.00
CA ARG A 1187 -60.51 1.02 45.37
C ARG A 1187 -60.85 2.26 46.20
N GLU A 1188 -60.75 3.47 45.62
CA GLU A 1188 -60.94 4.75 46.33
C GLU A 1188 -59.91 4.98 47.46
N GLU A 1189 -58.76 4.28 47.41
CA GLU A 1189 -57.65 4.39 48.36
C GLU A 1189 -56.69 5.51 47.93
N HIS A 1190 -57.18 6.75 48.01
CA HIS A 1190 -56.52 7.92 47.42
C HIS A 1190 -55.09 8.17 47.91
N GLU A 1191 -54.80 7.95 49.19
CA GLU A 1191 -53.46 8.17 49.77
C GLU A 1191 -52.45 7.13 49.25
N GLN A 1192 -52.83 5.85 49.21
CA GLN A 1192 -51.98 4.78 48.69
C GLN A 1192 -51.78 4.94 47.17
N ALA A 1193 -52.82 5.35 46.44
CA ALA A 1193 -52.73 5.64 45.00
C ALA A 1193 -51.73 6.77 44.71
N ALA A 1194 -51.85 7.89 45.43
CA ALA A 1194 -50.93 9.02 45.38
C ALA A 1194 -49.47 8.59 45.63
N GLN A 1195 -49.21 7.82 46.70
CA GLN A 1195 -47.87 7.35 47.02
C GLN A 1195 -47.29 6.44 45.92
N ALA A 1196 -48.10 5.56 45.33
CA ALA A 1196 -47.67 4.69 44.24
C ALA A 1196 -47.35 5.48 42.96
N PHE A 1197 -48.20 6.44 42.58
CA PHE A 1197 -47.93 7.32 41.44
C PHE A 1197 -46.69 8.19 41.66
N ALA A 1198 -46.47 8.71 42.87
CA ALA A 1198 -45.26 9.46 43.22
C ALA A 1198 -43.98 8.60 43.10
N ARG A 1199 -44.03 7.33 43.53
CA ARG A 1199 -42.91 6.39 43.34
C ARG A 1199 -42.65 6.09 41.86
N ALA A 1200 -43.69 5.94 41.05
CA ALA A 1200 -43.56 5.75 39.60
C ALA A 1200 -42.96 7.00 38.93
N ALA A 1201 -43.45 8.19 39.28
CA ALA A 1201 -42.99 9.48 38.77
C ALA A 1201 -41.49 9.69 39.02
N ALA A 1202 -41.03 9.44 40.26
CA ALA A 1202 -39.61 9.59 40.60
C ALA A 1202 -38.68 8.72 39.74
N VAL A 1203 -39.11 7.49 39.40
CA VAL A 1203 -38.34 6.60 38.52
C VAL A 1203 -38.38 7.08 37.06
N VAL A 1204 -39.51 7.61 36.60
CA VAL A 1204 -39.63 8.19 35.25
C VAL A 1204 -38.78 9.45 35.11
N GLU A 1205 -38.72 10.31 36.13
CA GLU A 1205 -37.82 11.47 36.16
C GLU A 1205 -36.35 11.05 36.11
N GLU A 1206 -35.98 10.00 36.85
CA GLU A 1206 -34.62 9.42 36.78
C GLU A 1206 -34.30 8.96 35.34
N LEU A 1207 -35.20 8.21 34.70
CA LEU A 1207 -35.04 7.75 33.32
C LEU A 1207 -34.95 8.92 32.34
N ALA A 1208 -35.84 9.91 32.44
CA ALA A 1208 -35.85 11.09 31.58
C ALA A 1208 -34.58 11.95 31.75
N SER A 1209 -33.99 11.98 32.95
CA SER A 1209 -32.73 12.70 33.21
C SER A 1209 -31.53 12.10 32.47
N LYS A 1210 -31.58 10.80 32.15
CA LYS A 1210 -30.55 10.09 31.36
C LYS A 1210 -30.71 10.31 29.85
N ILE A 1211 -31.80 10.95 29.41
CA ILE A 1211 -32.04 11.31 28.00
C ILE A 1211 -31.60 12.77 27.80
N THR A 1212 -30.45 12.94 27.16
CA THR A 1212 -29.82 14.22 26.84
C THR A 1212 -30.43 14.87 25.59
N ASN A 1213 -30.89 14.08 24.63
CA ASN A 1213 -31.62 14.60 23.47
C ASN A 1213 -33.00 15.16 23.87
N ASP A 1214 -33.17 16.47 23.71
CA ASP A 1214 -34.38 17.19 24.12
C ASP A 1214 -35.66 16.70 23.40
N GLU A 1215 -35.57 16.35 22.13
CA GLU A 1215 -36.71 15.86 21.35
C GLU A 1215 -37.16 14.48 21.85
N LEU A 1216 -36.21 13.55 22.01
CA LEU A 1216 -36.49 12.21 22.54
C LEU A 1216 -37.04 12.27 23.97
N ARG A 1217 -36.45 13.13 24.83
CA ARG A 1217 -36.93 13.32 26.21
C ARG A 1217 -38.36 13.87 26.22
N SER A 1218 -38.65 14.85 25.36
CA SER A 1218 -39.99 15.41 25.24
C SER A 1218 -41.01 14.38 24.74
N GLN A 1219 -40.65 13.54 23.76
CA GLN A 1219 -41.53 12.48 23.26
C GLN A 1219 -41.81 11.42 24.34
N PHE A 1220 -40.77 10.98 25.05
CA PHE A 1220 -40.90 10.02 26.15
C PHE A 1220 -41.85 10.52 27.25
N LEU A 1221 -41.66 11.77 27.72
CA LEU A 1221 -42.53 12.38 28.73
C LEU A 1221 -43.95 12.67 28.22
N ALA A 1222 -44.12 12.90 26.92
CA ALA A 1222 -45.42 13.14 26.31
C ALA A 1222 -46.24 11.86 26.02
N SER A 1223 -45.63 10.67 26.15
CA SER A 1223 -46.30 9.40 25.89
C SER A 1223 -47.55 9.21 26.78
N PRO A 1224 -48.63 8.59 26.28
CA PRO A 1224 -49.86 8.38 27.06
C PRO A 1224 -49.63 7.64 28.39
N GLN A 1225 -48.71 6.68 28.39
CA GLN A 1225 -48.36 5.86 29.55
C GLN A 1225 -47.74 6.71 30.66
N VAL A 1226 -46.81 7.61 30.32
CA VAL A 1226 -46.18 8.55 31.27
C VAL A 1226 -47.15 9.65 31.66
N ARG A 1227 -47.90 10.22 30.71
CA ARG A 1227 -48.94 11.24 30.98
C ARG A 1227 -50.00 10.77 31.98
N SER A 1228 -50.28 9.47 32.03
CA SER A 1228 -51.23 8.91 33.00
C SER A 1228 -50.83 9.12 34.47
N LEU A 1229 -49.56 9.39 34.74
CA LEU A 1229 -49.01 9.73 36.06
C LEU A 1229 -49.21 11.21 36.43
N PHE A 1230 -49.65 12.07 35.50
CA PHE A 1230 -49.90 13.49 35.73
C PHE A 1230 -51.38 13.78 36.05
N SER A 1231 -51.59 14.77 36.90
CA SER A 1231 -52.88 15.39 37.21
C SER A 1231 -53.36 16.20 35.99
N ARG A 1232 -54.63 16.62 36.00
CA ARG A 1232 -55.18 17.45 34.91
C ARG A 1232 -54.48 18.81 34.77
N ASP A 1233 -53.81 19.28 35.81
CA ASP A 1233 -53.13 20.57 35.87
C ASP A 1233 -51.65 20.47 35.43
N GLY A 1234 -51.22 19.29 34.96
CA GLY A 1234 -49.84 19.06 34.48
C GLY A 1234 -48.81 18.84 35.60
N THR A 1235 -49.24 18.82 36.87
CA THR A 1235 -48.42 18.37 38.00
C THR A 1235 -48.49 16.86 38.13
N TRP A 1236 -47.53 16.22 38.79
CA TRP A 1236 -47.65 14.79 39.13
C TRP A 1236 -48.93 14.52 39.94
N ARG A 1237 -49.54 13.34 39.76
CA ARG A 1237 -50.59 12.82 40.67
C ARG A 1237 -49.94 12.44 42.00
N VAL A 1238 -49.53 13.45 42.77
CA VAL A 1238 -49.02 13.33 44.14
C VAL A 1238 -50.16 13.43 45.14
#